data_AF-A0A972ZXW8-F1
#
_entry.id   AF-A0A972ZXW8-F1
#
_cell.length_a   1.000
_cell.length_b   1.000
_cell.length_c   1.000
_cell.angle_alpha   90.00
_cell.angle_beta   90.00
_cell.angle_gamma   90.00
#
_symmetry.space_group_name_H-M   'P 1'
#
loop_
_entity.id
_entity.type
_entity.pdbx_description
1 polymer ?
#
loop_
_entity_poly.entity_id
_entity_poly.type
_entity_poly.pdbx_seq_one_letter_code
_entity_poly.pdbx_strand_id
1 'polypeptide(L)'
;MSRTLLICAFLCGSFLMTTAQGASIIWVDEGAADSFPTWQALLEGAGHTVTQMSDMRTLDQGKIDAMNAADLVIVSRDSDSGNYDDGEEIGQWNGLTVPLIQTSVYLIRSSRWLWVDDTGTPGVTDDLTIAEDHSLFKGVGQAGDSLPMVTSLTNLSGTTDAGNGQILATHADGRLWIAYWEAEVEFYAGAGQMGAAPRMFFAAGLNENSADKGNMNLTEAGQQIFLNAIAFMTGGISDAASDPSPADATGDVIRDSVLSWIPNEYPGTHDVYFGTNFDDVNTMTVPTTSGLNVNSFDPGRLEFGQTYFWRVDEVNASPDKTVFTGNVWSFTAEPHSIQIPGDSIVVTASSSSNEFSTPDKTIDGSGLGVDDTHAMNAESMWFTASVDLDPWIQYEFNDIKKLDVMKVWNSNGAAETAIGWGVKDVQIQYSVDGETWDVLAETSQFSRAPGSSTYNQYDEIDFGGAAAKVVRFNIQSNWGGILMSYGLSEVQLYSIPATARTPEPASGSVDVLPNAVVTWRAGRAAAQHTIYMGTDQDEVADGLAPSVTSSTNSLDLSSLDLQLGETYYWRVDEVNEAEAVSVWAGPVWSLSVVDALTVDDFDSYSNKSPDRPFQAWLDGFGYSADDFFPVAYGGNGTGAGIGHDIWSLSSPHYDGEIMETSSTLSGSGQSMPFYYGNSGGTVSETQHTFAVPQDWTVGGAKTLVIAFRGTVDNTGSLYVKINNTKVTFDGDASSIRRPIWTLWAIDLAAIGTSVTNITEMAIGVDGGSASGMVLIDDIQLHPESFSVPTSSDITTPGDA
;
A
#
# COMPACT_ATOMS: atom_id res chain seq x y z
N MET A 1 -1.70 -14.96 -14.33
CA MET A 1 -2.47 -14.07 -13.43
C MET A 1 -1.67 -13.97 -12.16
N SER A 2 -1.30 -12.74 -11.82
CA SER A 2 -0.44 -12.23 -10.73
C SER A 2 0.03 -13.22 -9.66
N ARG A 3 1.35 -13.44 -9.59
CA ARG A 3 2.07 -13.91 -8.41
C ARG A 3 2.47 -12.69 -7.59
N THR A 4 2.03 -12.62 -6.34
CA THR A 4 2.34 -11.52 -5.42
C THR A 4 3.20 -12.07 -4.28
N LEU A 5 4.42 -11.54 -4.18
CA LEU A 5 5.32 -11.65 -3.03
C LEU A 5 4.55 -11.32 -1.73
N LEU A 6 4.56 -12.22 -0.75
CA LEU A 6 4.30 -11.90 0.66
C LEU A 6 5.65 -11.86 1.39
N ILE A 7 6.23 -10.67 1.50
CA ILE A 7 7.43 -10.41 2.31
C ILE A 7 6.99 -10.17 3.76
N CYS A 8 7.62 -10.89 4.69
CA CYS A 8 7.54 -10.63 6.13
C CYS A 8 7.90 -9.17 6.45
N ALA A 9 7.06 -8.54 7.26
CA ALA A 9 7.23 -7.21 7.80
C ALA A 9 8.50 -7.07 8.66
N PHE A 10 9.64 -6.85 8.01
CA PHE A 10 10.55 -5.80 8.45
C PHE A 10 10.15 -4.53 7.71
N LEU A 11 9.98 -3.43 8.45
CA LEU A 11 9.98 -2.06 7.94
C LEU A 11 11.31 -1.79 7.22
N CYS A 12 11.47 -2.35 6.03
CA CYS A 12 12.37 -1.90 5.01
C CYS A 12 11.44 -1.45 3.91
N GLY A 13 11.15 -0.13 3.91
CA GLY A 13 10.35 0.48 2.85
C GLY A 13 10.92 0.02 1.52
N SER A 14 10.18 -0.85 0.84
CA SER A 14 10.39 -1.12 -0.56
C SER A 14 10.22 0.23 -1.24
N PHE A 15 11.33 0.90 -1.53
CA PHE A 15 11.42 1.96 -2.50
C PHE A 15 11.02 1.34 -3.84
N LEU A 16 9.72 1.19 -4.06
CA LEU A 16 9.17 1.56 -5.35
C LEU A 16 9.50 3.05 -5.45
N MET A 17 10.70 3.37 -5.97
CA MET A 17 10.79 4.57 -6.77
C MET A 17 9.74 4.33 -7.86
N THR A 18 8.57 4.92 -7.68
CA THR A 18 7.69 5.24 -8.79
C THR A 18 8.61 5.92 -9.79
N THR A 19 9.02 5.19 -10.82
CA THR A 19 9.59 5.81 -12.01
C THR A 19 8.53 6.81 -12.41
N ALA A 20 8.79 8.11 -12.18
CA ALA A 20 7.81 9.15 -12.44
C ALA A 20 7.30 8.95 -13.85
N GLN A 21 6.06 8.45 -13.97
CA GLN A 21 5.43 8.27 -15.25
C GLN A 21 5.27 9.68 -15.81
N GLY A 22 5.86 9.96 -16.97
CA GLY A 22 5.82 11.29 -17.53
C GLY A 22 4.37 11.76 -17.72
N ALA A 23 4.05 12.93 -17.17
CA ALA A 23 2.73 13.54 -17.25
C ALA A 23 2.25 13.74 -18.71
N SER A 24 0.94 13.62 -18.90
CA SER A 24 0.23 14.08 -20.10
C SER A 24 -0.07 15.57 -19.99
N ILE A 25 0.48 16.37 -20.90
CA ILE A 25 0.43 17.82 -20.88
C ILE A 25 -0.35 18.32 -22.10
N ILE A 26 -1.36 19.16 -21.88
CA ILE A 26 -1.97 19.96 -22.94
C ILE A 26 -1.29 21.32 -23.01
N TRP A 27 -0.70 21.63 -24.15
CA TRP A 27 -0.05 22.91 -24.43
C TRP A 27 -0.98 23.80 -25.27
N VAL A 28 -1.42 24.92 -24.70
CA VAL A 28 -2.34 25.86 -25.33
C VAL A 28 -1.59 27.04 -25.94
N ASP A 29 -1.82 27.32 -27.22
CA ASP A 29 -1.24 28.46 -27.95
C ASP A 29 -2.14 28.98 -29.10
N GLU A 30 -1.60 29.89 -29.93
CA GLU A 30 -2.26 30.42 -31.14
C GLU A 30 -1.79 29.73 -32.44
N GLY A 31 -0.98 28.66 -32.35
CA GLY A 31 -0.50 27.89 -33.48
C GLY A 31 0.58 28.58 -34.34
N ALA A 32 1.35 29.52 -33.78
CA ALA A 32 2.53 30.05 -34.46
C ALA A 32 3.60 28.95 -34.61
N ALA A 33 4.01 28.64 -35.85
CA ALA A 33 4.81 27.46 -36.17
C ALA A 33 6.20 27.41 -35.51
N ASP A 34 6.72 28.54 -35.01
CA ASP A 34 8.11 28.68 -34.57
C ASP A 34 8.30 28.61 -33.04
N SER A 35 7.24 28.68 -32.23
CA SER A 35 7.33 28.76 -30.76
C SER A 35 7.26 27.42 -30.05
N PHE A 36 6.35 26.55 -30.48
CA PHE A 36 6.07 25.25 -29.86
C PHE A 36 7.22 24.22 -29.91
N PRO A 37 7.99 24.06 -31.01
CA PRO A 37 8.95 22.96 -31.13
C PRO A 37 10.03 22.91 -30.05
N THR A 38 10.46 24.06 -29.53
CA THR A 38 11.50 24.14 -28.49
C THR A 38 10.99 23.75 -27.10
N TRP A 39 9.75 24.10 -26.78
CA TRP A 39 9.08 23.67 -25.55
C TRP A 39 8.73 22.18 -25.60
N GLN A 40 8.21 21.70 -26.74
CA GLN A 40 7.91 20.28 -26.95
C GLN A 40 9.16 19.42 -26.73
N ALA A 41 10.30 19.79 -27.31
CA ALA A 41 11.56 19.06 -27.15
C ALA A 41 12.04 18.99 -25.68
N LEU A 42 11.87 20.07 -24.90
CA LEU A 42 12.20 20.07 -23.47
C LEU A 42 11.31 19.07 -22.70
N LEU A 43 9.99 19.14 -22.92
CA LEU A 43 9.01 18.35 -22.21
C LEU A 43 9.06 16.86 -22.56
N GLU A 44 9.15 16.52 -23.85
CA GLU A 44 9.30 15.13 -24.31
C GLU A 44 10.67 14.57 -23.92
N GLY A 45 11.72 15.41 -23.91
CA GLY A 45 13.03 15.04 -23.40
C GLY A 45 13.05 14.70 -21.91
N ALA A 46 12.14 15.30 -21.13
CA ALA A 46 11.88 14.96 -19.74
C ALA A 46 10.90 13.78 -19.56
N GLY A 47 10.41 13.18 -20.65
CA GLY A 47 9.55 12.00 -20.65
C GLY A 47 8.05 12.28 -20.68
N HIS A 48 7.62 13.55 -20.77
CA HIS A 48 6.20 13.92 -20.82
C HIS A 48 5.59 13.67 -22.21
N THR A 49 4.28 13.43 -22.26
CA THR A 49 3.53 13.42 -23.52
C THR A 49 2.85 14.77 -23.73
N VAL A 50 3.13 15.48 -24.83
CA VAL A 50 2.60 16.83 -25.06
C VAL A 50 1.60 16.84 -26.21
N THR A 51 0.39 17.34 -25.96
CA THR A 51 -0.64 17.58 -26.99
C THR A 51 -0.85 19.08 -27.17
N GLN A 52 -0.51 19.59 -28.35
CA GLN A 52 -0.77 20.98 -28.71
C GLN A 52 -2.26 21.20 -29.02
N MET A 53 -2.87 22.20 -28.41
CA MET A 53 -4.22 22.66 -28.73
C MET A 53 -4.19 24.15 -29.07
N SER A 54 -4.43 24.46 -30.33
CA SER A 54 -4.57 25.84 -30.83
C SER A 54 -6.04 26.20 -31.03
N ASP A 55 -6.35 27.49 -31.17
CA ASP A 55 -7.73 28.00 -31.29
C ASP A 55 -8.60 27.70 -30.05
N MET A 56 -8.07 28.04 -28.87
CA MET A 56 -8.71 27.80 -27.57
C MET A 56 -9.53 28.99 -27.06
N ARG A 57 -9.91 29.91 -27.96
CA ARG A 57 -10.64 31.16 -27.67
C ARG A 57 -12.10 30.94 -27.25
N THR A 58 -12.67 29.81 -27.66
CA THR A 58 -14.01 29.39 -27.23
C THR A 58 -13.90 27.95 -26.74
N LEU A 59 -14.22 27.77 -25.46
CA LEU A 59 -14.21 26.49 -24.79
C LEU A 59 -15.58 25.82 -24.89
N ASP A 60 -15.74 24.96 -25.89
CA ASP A 60 -16.83 23.98 -25.87
C ASP A 60 -16.54 22.86 -24.86
N GLN A 61 -17.58 22.09 -24.52
CA GLN A 61 -17.45 21.03 -23.53
C GLN A 61 -16.40 19.98 -23.92
N GLY A 62 -16.23 19.68 -25.21
CA GLY A 62 -15.25 18.69 -25.66
C GLY A 62 -13.81 19.16 -25.44
N LYS A 63 -13.53 20.46 -25.63
CA LYS A 63 -12.24 21.06 -25.29
C LYS A 63 -11.97 21.06 -23.79
N ILE A 64 -13.00 21.36 -22.98
CA ILE A 64 -12.91 21.31 -21.52
C ILE A 64 -12.64 19.88 -21.04
N ASP A 65 -13.39 18.91 -21.55
CA ASP A 65 -13.22 17.50 -21.21
C ASP A 65 -11.83 16.98 -21.60
N ALA A 66 -11.33 17.39 -22.77
CA ALA A 66 -9.97 17.03 -23.20
C ALA A 66 -8.91 17.60 -22.26
N MET A 67 -9.04 18.88 -21.86
CA MET A 67 -8.13 19.50 -20.88
C MET A 67 -8.20 18.83 -19.52
N ASN A 68 -9.40 18.59 -18.99
CA ASN A 68 -9.61 17.96 -17.69
C ASN A 68 -9.19 16.47 -17.65
N ALA A 69 -8.98 15.84 -18.81
CA ALA A 69 -8.47 14.47 -18.91
C ALA A 69 -6.94 14.37 -18.94
N ALA A 70 -6.23 15.49 -19.09
CA ALA A 70 -4.77 15.54 -18.99
C ALA A 70 -4.32 15.72 -17.52
N ASP A 71 -3.04 15.49 -17.26
CA ASP A 71 -2.45 15.70 -15.93
C ASP A 71 -2.13 17.18 -15.68
N LEU A 72 -1.87 17.95 -16.75
CA LEU A 72 -1.53 19.37 -16.66
C LEU A 72 -1.94 20.14 -17.92
N VAL A 73 -2.43 21.36 -17.73
CA VAL A 73 -2.58 22.35 -18.81
C VAL A 73 -1.50 23.42 -18.68
N ILE A 74 -0.77 23.70 -19.76
CA ILE A 74 0.15 24.82 -19.86
C ILE A 74 -0.35 25.79 -20.91
N VAL A 75 -0.62 27.03 -20.50
CA VAL A 75 -1.00 28.10 -21.42
C VAL A 75 0.23 28.93 -21.77
N SER A 76 0.58 28.89 -23.04
CA SER A 76 1.77 29.54 -23.59
C SER A 76 1.65 31.06 -23.58
N ARG A 77 2.80 31.73 -23.51
CA ARG A 77 2.93 33.16 -23.77
C ARG A 77 2.45 33.55 -25.18
N ASP A 78 2.42 32.60 -26.12
CA ASP A 78 1.84 32.82 -27.44
C ASP A 78 0.31 32.98 -27.45
N SER A 79 -0.40 32.84 -26.33
CA SER A 79 -1.82 33.17 -26.26
C SER A 79 -2.05 34.69 -26.24
N ASP A 80 -2.70 35.22 -27.29
CA ASP A 80 -3.02 36.65 -27.39
C ASP A 80 -4.21 37.00 -26.48
N SER A 81 -3.93 37.68 -25.37
CA SER A 81 -4.95 38.07 -24.39
C SER A 81 -6.13 38.88 -24.95
N GLY A 82 -6.02 39.49 -26.13
CA GLY A 82 -7.15 40.14 -26.80
C GLY A 82 -8.23 39.16 -27.27
N ASN A 83 -7.87 37.89 -27.48
CA ASN A 83 -8.76 36.83 -27.94
C ASN A 83 -9.39 36.01 -26.80
N TYR A 84 -9.00 36.27 -25.54
CA TYR A 84 -9.45 35.54 -24.34
C TYR A 84 -10.18 36.49 -23.36
N ASP A 85 -11.01 37.38 -23.91
CA ASP A 85 -11.67 38.50 -23.20
C ASP A 85 -13.18 38.59 -23.52
N ASP A 86 -13.80 37.52 -24.02
CA ASP A 86 -15.17 37.54 -24.54
C ASP A 86 -16.14 36.70 -23.67
N GLY A 87 -16.90 37.35 -22.77
CA GLY A 87 -18.09 36.73 -22.13
C GLY A 87 -17.82 35.84 -20.91
N GLU A 88 -18.28 34.58 -20.92
CA GLU A 88 -18.25 33.63 -19.78
C GLU A 88 -16.89 32.90 -19.60
N GLU A 89 -15.91 33.19 -20.48
CA GLU A 89 -14.66 32.45 -20.63
C GLU A 89 -13.79 32.41 -19.36
N ILE A 90 -13.77 33.49 -18.57
CA ILE A 90 -13.00 33.56 -17.33
C ILE A 90 -13.40 32.45 -16.37
N GLY A 91 -14.72 32.24 -16.20
CA GLY A 91 -15.25 31.18 -15.35
C GLY A 91 -14.96 29.79 -15.89
N GLN A 92 -14.89 29.63 -17.23
CA GLN A 92 -14.57 28.35 -17.86
C GLN A 92 -13.10 27.96 -17.66
N TRP A 93 -12.15 28.88 -17.87
CA TRP A 93 -10.72 28.63 -17.65
C TRP A 93 -10.40 28.42 -16.17
N ASN A 94 -10.94 29.28 -15.30
CA ASN A 94 -10.75 29.13 -13.87
C ASN A 94 -11.43 27.85 -13.34
N GLY A 95 -12.52 27.42 -13.97
CA GLY A 95 -13.29 26.21 -13.64
C GLY A 95 -12.71 24.87 -14.14
N LEU A 96 -11.56 24.86 -14.82
CA LEU A 96 -10.90 23.59 -15.20
C LEU A 96 -10.49 22.79 -13.95
N THR A 97 -10.79 21.50 -13.91
CA THR A 97 -10.50 20.63 -12.75
C THR A 97 -9.10 20.02 -12.80
N VAL A 98 -8.29 20.42 -13.77
CA VAL A 98 -6.89 20.04 -13.94
C VAL A 98 -5.98 21.21 -13.49
N PRO A 99 -4.80 20.93 -12.91
CA PRO A 99 -3.80 21.96 -12.63
C PRO A 99 -3.43 22.77 -13.89
N LEU A 100 -3.12 24.07 -13.71
CA LEU A 100 -2.80 24.96 -14.84
C LEU A 100 -1.58 25.86 -14.57
N ILE A 101 -0.58 25.81 -15.45
CA ILE A 101 0.53 26.78 -15.50
C ILE A 101 0.24 27.81 -16.59
N GLN A 102 0.21 29.08 -16.19
CA GLN A 102 0.05 30.22 -17.08
C GLN A 102 1.39 30.94 -17.27
N THR A 103 1.92 30.94 -18.49
CA THR A 103 3.20 31.62 -18.80
C THR A 103 3.01 33.05 -19.32
N SER A 104 1.79 33.40 -19.73
CA SER A 104 1.44 34.73 -20.19
C SER A 104 0.93 35.61 -19.04
N VAL A 105 1.72 36.61 -18.64
CA VAL A 105 1.26 37.62 -17.67
C VAL A 105 -0.02 38.33 -18.14
N TYR A 106 -0.23 38.44 -19.44
CA TYR A 106 -1.32 39.23 -20.00
C TYR A 106 -2.69 38.66 -19.65
N LEU A 107 -2.78 37.35 -19.45
CA LEU A 107 -4.01 36.63 -19.13
C LEU A 107 -4.35 36.67 -17.63
N ILE A 108 -3.36 36.70 -16.73
CA ILE A 108 -3.61 36.66 -15.28
C ILE A 108 -4.15 37.97 -14.69
N ARG A 109 -4.08 39.07 -15.46
CA ARG A 109 -4.41 40.43 -15.02
C ARG A 109 -5.87 40.60 -14.60
N SER A 110 -6.14 41.67 -13.85
CA SER A 110 -7.49 42.04 -13.42
C SER A 110 -8.41 42.46 -14.55
N SER A 111 -7.87 42.80 -15.72
CA SER A 111 -8.65 43.03 -16.93
C SER A 111 -8.92 41.75 -17.74
N ARG A 112 -8.49 40.58 -17.26
CA ARG A 112 -8.61 39.28 -17.94
C ARG A 112 -9.07 38.20 -16.95
N TRP A 113 -8.24 37.22 -16.61
CA TRP A 113 -8.67 36.08 -15.80
C TRP A 113 -8.74 36.35 -14.29
N LEU A 114 -8.38 37.56 -13.85
CA LEU A 114 -8.53 38.01 -12.45
C LEU A 114 -7.73 37.18 -11.43
N TRP A 115 -6.51 36.74 -11.79
CA TRP A 115 -5.63 36.06 -10.82
C TRP A 115 -4.81 37.06 -9.99
N VAL A 116 -4.51 38.25 -10.54
CA VAL A 116 -3.82 39.32 -9.81
C VAL A 116 -4.53 40.66 -10.02
N ASP A 117 -4.56 41.50 -8.98
CA ASP A 117 -5.15 42.85 -9.04
C ASP A 117 -4.20 43.88 -9.67
N ASP A 118 -3.77 43.61 -10.90
CA ASP A 118 -2.88 44.49 -11.66
C ASP A 118 -3.12 44.39 -13.16
N THR A 119 -2.74 45.46 -13.88
CA THR A 119 -2.79 45.51 -15.35
C THR A 119 -1.41 45.69 -16.01
N GLY A 120 -0.35 45.87 -15.22
CA GLY A 120 1.01 46.09 -15.66
C GLY A 120 1.69 44.83 -16.22
N THR A 121 2.52 45.01 -17.26
CA THR A 121 3.24 43.92 -17.93
C THR A 121 4.69 44.30 -18.29
N PRO A 122 5.49 44.78 -17.33
CA PRO A 122 6.86 45.21 -17.62
C PRO A 122 7.72 44.10 -18.22
N GLY A 123 8.56 44.45 -19.19
CA GLY A 123 9.54 43.54 -19.77
C GLY A 123 10.84 43.50 -18.95
N VAL A 124 11.42 42.30 -18.77
CA VAL A 124 12.69 42.08 -18.06
C VAL A 124 13.60 41.10 -18.81
N THR A 125 14.91 41.26 -18.63
CA THR A 125 15.96 40.30 -19.03
C THR A 125 16.88 39.95 -17.86
N ASP A 126 16.47 40.33 -16.64
CA ASP A 126 17.27 40.26 -15.44
C ASP A 126 17.13 38.91 -14.73
N ASP A 127 17.81 38.76 -13.60
CA ASP A 127 17.76 37.57 -12.77
C ASP A 127 16.45 37.50 -11.97
N LEU A 128 16.02 36.26 -11.70
CA LEU A 128 14.96 35.91 -10.76
C LEU A 128 15.56 35.82 -9.36
N THR A 129 14.86 36.33 -8.35
CA THR A 129 15.17 36.14 -6.93
C THR A 129 14.20 35.15 -6.31
N ILE A 130 14.72 34.10 -5.69
CA ILE A 130 13.91 33.10 -4.97
C ILE A 130 13.33 33.75 -3.71
N ALA A 131 12.01 33.72 -3.55
CA ALA A 131 11.33 34.37 -2.44
C ALA A 131 11.34 33.50 -1.17
N GLU A 132 11.20 32.18 -1.33
CA GLU A 132 11.22 31.18 -0.27
C GLU A 132 11.69 29.82 -0.80
N ASP A 133 12.14 28.95 0.09
CA ASP A 133 12.58 27.60 -0.25
C ASP A 133 11.37 26.75 -0.65
N HIS A 134 11.49 26.04 -1.78
CA HIS A 134 10.39 25.28 -2.39
C HIS A 134 10.95 24.23 -3.34
N SER A 135 10.27 23.08 -3.45
CA SER A 135 10.49 22.02 -4.46
C SER A 135 10.76 22.52 -5.89
N LEU A 136 10.21 23.67 -6.29
CA LEU A 136 10.47 24.30 -7.59
C LEU A 136 11.95 24.60 -7.84
N PHE A 137 12.72 24.92 -6.81
CA PHE A 137 14.13 25.34 -6.93
C PHE A 137 15.12 24.20 -6.66
N LYS A 138 14.63 22.96 -6.50
CA LYS A 138 15.44 21.76 -6.27
C LYS A 138 16.57 21.64 -7.29
N GLY A 139 17.80 21.58 -6.79
CA GLY A 139 19.01 21.45 -7.61
C GLY A 139 19.46 22.73 -8.31
N VAL A 140 18.78 23.87 -8.08
CA VAL A 140 19.04 25.14 -8.77
C VAL A 140 19.42 26.28 -7.82
N GLY A 141 18.75 26.41 -6.66
CA GLY A 141 19.06 27.45 -5.67
C GLY A 141 18.13 27.40 -4.46
N GLN A 142 18.31 28.35 -3.54
CA GLN A 142 17.56 28.49 -2.29
C GLN A 142 17.05 29.93 -2.06
N ALA A 143 16.21 30.14 -1.05
CA ALA A 143 15.64 31.44 -0.70
C ALA A 143 16.70 32.56 -0.64
N GLY A 144 16.44 33.65 -1.34
CA GLY A 144 17.32 34.81 -1.45
C GLY A 144 18.38 34.73 -2.55
N ASP A 145 18.58 33.58 -3.20
CA ASP A 145 19.47 33.48 -4.36
C ASP A 145 18.92 34.27 -5.56
N SER A 146 19.83 34.85 -6.34
CA SER A 146 19.56 35.52 -7.61
C SER A 146 20.09 34.65 -8.75
N LEU A 147 19.20 34.21 -9.64
CA LEU A 147 19.51 33.22 -10.68
C LEU A 147 19.19 33.76 -12.07
N PRO A 148 20.05 33.49 -13.07
CA PRO A 148 19.76 33.85 -14.45
C PRO A 148 18.63 32.96 -14.99
N MET A 149 17.42 33.52 -15.08
CA MET A 149 16.21 32.76 -15.43
C MET A 149 15.97 32.70 -16.93
N VAL A 150 16.16 33.83 -17.61
CA VAL A 150 15.83 33.99 -19.03
C VAL A 150 17.04 34.47 -19.84
N THR A 151 17.12 34.03 -21.08
CA THR A 151 18.14 34.43 -22.08
C THR A 151 17.73 35.65 -22.90
N SER A 152 16.44 36.01 -22.85
CA SER A 152 15.87 37.10 -23.62
C SER A 152 14.57 37.62 -22.98
N LEU A 153 14.06 38.73 -23.50
CA LEU A 153 13.01 39.54 -22.88
C LEU A 153 11.72 38.75 -22.62
N THR A 154 11.29 38.69 -21.35
CA THR A 154 9.98 38.19 -20.92
C THR A 154 9.17 39.29 -20.23
N ASN A 155 7.88 39.06 -19.97
CA ASN A 155 7.02 40.02 -19.27
C ASN A 155 6.64 39.48 -17.89
N LEU A 156 6.81 40.30 -16.85
CA LEU A 156 6.37 40.01 -15.48
C LEU A 156 5.07 40.74 -15.16
N SER A 157 4.47 40.40 -14.03
CA SER A 157 3.40 41.20 -13.43
C SER A 157 3.94 42.54 -12.94
N GLY A 158 3.14 43.60 -13.00
CA GLY A 158 3.50 44.91 -12.44
C GLY A 158 3.36 44.99 -10.92
N THR A 159 2.66 44.02 -10.30
CA THR A 159 2.44 43.97 -8.85
C THR A 159 3.51 43.19 -8.10
N THR A 160 3.67 43.50 -6.82
CA THR A 160 4.47 42.77 -5.83
C THR A 160 3.61 41.90 -4.90
N ASP A 161 2.32 41.80 -5.19
CA ASP A 161 1.29 41.16 -4.36
C ASP A 161 0.52 40.14 -5.22
N ALA A 162 0.51 38.89 -4.77
CA ALA A 162 -0.21 37.78 -5.40
C ALA A 162 -1.60 37.55 -4.78
N GLY A 163 -2.08 38.44 -3.91
CA GLY A 163 -3.35 38.30 -3.22
C GLY A 163 -3.30 37.15 -2.22
N ASN A 164 -4.16 36.15 -2.40
CA ASN A 164 -4.17 34.92 -1.60
C ASN A 164 -3.19 33.86 -2.15
N GLY A 165 -2.41 34.19 -3.18
CA GLY A 165 -1.39 33.31 -3.74
C GLY A 165 -0.08 33.37 -2.98
N GLN A 166 0.64 32.26 -3.00
CA GLN A 166 1.99 32.13 -2.50
C GLN A 166 2.99 32.70 -3.53
N ILE A 167 3.92 33.55 -3.08
CA ILE A 167 4.95 34.16 -3.94
C ILE A 167 6.20 33.29 -3.87
N LEU A 168 6.51 32.57 -4.95
CA LEU A 168 7.65 31.65 -5.01
C LEU A 168 8.92 32.34 -5.52
N ALA A 169 8.76 33.31 -6.43
CA ALA A 169 9.88 34.09 -6.93
C ALA A 169 9.49 35.49 -7.39
N THR A 170 10.44 36.41 -7.26
CA THR A 170 10.28 37.81 -7.62
C THR A 170 11.42 38.30 -8.51
N HIS A 171 11.21 39.41 -9.20
CA HIS A 171 12.31 40.23 -9.71
C HIS A 171 12.98 40.99 -8.55
N ALA A 172 14.20 41.51 -8.76
CA ALA A 172 14.97 42.25 -7.75
C ALA A 172 14.26 43.49 -7.14
N ASP A 173 13.21 44.00 -7.79
CA ASP A 173 12.37 45.11 -7.28
C ASP A 173 11.04 44.63 -6.65
N GLY A 174 10.90 43.32 -6.42
CA GLY A 174 9.76 42.69 -5.75
C GLY A 174 8.61 42.31 -6.66
N ARG A 175 8.67 42.63 -7.97
CA ARG A 175 7.60 42.26 -8.92
C ARG A 175 7.48 40.75 -9.07
N LEU A 176 6.24 40.28 -9.19
CA LEU A 176 5.94 38.86 -9.22
C LEU A 176 6.48 38.16 -10.48
N TRP A 177 7.23 37.08 -10.28
CA TRP A 177 7.74 36.21 -11.34
C TRP A 177 7.05 34.85 -11.35
N ILE A 178 7.01 34.19 -10.18
CA ILE A 178 6.35 32.90 -10.00
C ILE A 178 5.44 33.00 -8.77
N ALA A 179 4.16 32.68 -8.96
CA ALA A 179 3.18 32.54 -7.88
C ALA A 179 2.33 31.30 -8.06
N TYR A 180 1.85 30.78 -6.94
CA TYR A 180 1.03 29.59 -6.86
C TYR A 180 -0.24 29.87 -6.03
N TRP A 181 -1.37 29.32 -6.46
CA TRP A 181 -2.65 29.38 -5.75
C TRP A 181 -3.22 27.97 -5.62
N GLU A 182 -3.64 27.65 -4.40
CA GLU A 182 -4.39 26.43 -4.09
C GLU A 182 -5.76 26.41 -4.77
N ALA A 183 -6.30 25.21 -4.96
CA ALA A 183 -7.65 25.02 -5.48
C ALA A 183 -8.71 25.65 -4.55
N GLU A 184 -9.79 26.15 -5.13
CA GLU A 184 -10.97 26.72 -4.44
C GLU A 184 -10.66 27.95 -3.56
N VAL A 185 -9.48 28.55 -3.69
CA VAL A 185 -9.11 29.81 -3.04
C VAL A 185 -9.35 30.97 -3.99
N GLU A 186 -10.10 31.99 -3.54
CA GLU A 186 -10.27 33.24 -4.29
C GLU A 186 -8.89 33.87 -4.55
N PHE A 187 -8.59 34.26 -5.79
CA PHE A 187 -7.23 34.70 -6.13
C PHE A 187 -6.76 35.92 -5.34
N TYR A 188 -7.64 36.90 -5.16
CA TYR A 188 -7.46 38.05 -4.29
C TYR A 188 -8.81 38.57 -3.82
N ALA A 189 -8.83 39.29 -2.70
CA ALA A 189 -10.06 39.79 -2.10
C ALA A 189 -10.88 40.65 -3.09
N GLY A 190 -12.06 40.15 -3.47
CA GLY A 190 -12.97 40.85 -4.38
C GLY A 190 -12.78 40.52 -5.87
N ALA A 191 -11.91 39.57 -6.21
CA ALA A 191 -11.81 39.04 -7.57
C ALA A 191 -13.10 38.34 -8.03
N GLY A 192 -13.80 37.68 -7.09
CA GLY A 192 -14.95 36.82 -7.38
C GLY A 192 -14.60 35.61 -8.26
N GLN A 193 -13.31 35.24 -8.32
CA GLN A 193 -12.76 34.18 -9.15
C GLN A 193 -11.77 33.33 -8.34
N MET A 194 -11.78 32.02 -8.58
CA MET A 194 -10.92 31.01 -7.96
C MET A 194 -10.67 29.87 -8.95
N GLY A 195 -9.55 29.17 -8.82
CA GLY A 195 -9.29 27.96 -9.61
C GLY A 195 -10.04 26.75 -9.05
N ALA A 196 -10.66 25.91 -9.90
CA ALA A 196 -11.22 24.62 -9.46
C ALA A 196 -10.15 23.54 -9.20
N ALA A 197 -8.91 23.81 -9.60
CA ALA A 197 -7.71 23.04 -9.32
C ALA A 197 -6.53 24.03 -9.15
N PRO A 198 -5.34 23.59 -8.71
CA PRO A 198 -4.21 24.49 -8.47
C PRO A 198 -3.81 25.31 -9.70
N ARG A 199 -3.31 26.52 -9.46
CA ARG A 199 -2.93 27.50 -10.49
C ARG A 199 -1.54 28.03 -10.23
N MET A 200 -0.74 28.14 -11.28
CA MET A 200 0.58 28.74 -11.20
C MET A 200 0.78 29.79 -12.28
N PHE A 201 1.23 30.98 -11.90
CA PHE A 201 1.82 31.91 -12.83
C PHE A 201 3.33 31.66 -12.89
N PHE A 202 3.87 31.47 -14.09
CA PHE A 202 5.30 31.25 -14.32
C PHE A 202 5.77 32.09 -15.50
N ALA A 203 6.29 33.29 -15.25
CA ALA A 203 6.65 34.19 -16.35
C ALA A 203 7.79 33.62 -17.22
N ALA A 204 7.44 33.22 -18.45
CA ALA A 204 8.38 32.69 -19.44
C ALA A 204 7.85 32.90 -20.87
N GLY A 205 8.72 32.65 -21.85
CA GLY A 205 8.44 32.88 -23.26
C GLY A 205 8.80 34.29 -23.71
N LEU A 206 9.25 34.38 -24.96
CA LEU A 206 9.62 35.64 -25.62
C LEU A 206 8.43 36.60 -25.75
N ASN A 207 8.69 37.90 -25.53
CA ASN A 207 7.66 38.93 -25.46
C ASN A 207 6.95 39.25 -26.80
N GLU A 208 5.84 39.99 -26.72
CA GLU A 208 4.94 40.33 -27.84
C GLU A 208 5.54 41.18 -28.97
N ASN A 209 6.70 41.80 -28.75
CA ASN A 209 7.32 42.69 -29.74
C ASN A 209 8.37 41.95 -30.61
N SER A 210 8.48 40.62 -30.46
CA SER A 210 9.34 39.75 -31.25
C SER A 210 8.55 39.07 -32.37
N ALA A 211 9.22 38.80 -33.50
CA ALA A 211 8.68 37.87 -34.52
C ALA A 211 8.54 36.44 -33.98
N ASP A 212 9.30 36.14 -32.93
CA ASP A 212 9.44 34.84 -32.27
C ASP A 212 8.68 34.82 -30.92
N LYS A 213 7.51 35.47 -30.87
CA LYS A 213 6.68 35.56 -29.65
C LYS A 213 6.38 34.15 -29.10
N GLY A 214 6.56 33.98 -27.80
CA GLY A 214 6.27 32.72 -27.10
C GLY A 214 7.36 31.64 -27.23
N ASN A 215 8.39 31.83 -28.06
CA ASN A 215 9.54 30.93 -28.12
C ASN A 215 10.20 30.78 -26.74
N MET A 216 10.70 29.57 -26.45
CA MET A 216 11.37 29.28 -25.19
C MET A 216 12.58 30.19 -24.99
N ASN A 217 12.61 30.88 -23.85
CA ASN A 217 13.69 31.81 -23.50
C ASN A 217 14.38 31.44 -22.18
N LEU A 218 14.19 30.24 -21.66
CA LEU A 218 14.76 29.80 -20.39
C LEU A 218 16.25 29.44 -20.53
N THR A 219 17.04 29.79 -19.52
CA THR A 219 18.40 29.24 -19.32
C THR A 219 18.31 27.76 -18.89
N GLU A 220 19.43 27.05 -18.76
CA GLU A 220 19.43 25.68 -18.19
C GLU A 220 18.81 25.64 -16.79
N ALA A 221 19.16 26.62 -15.94
CA ALA A 221 18.55 26.78 -14.62
C ALA A 221 17.04 27.04 -14.71
N GLY A 222 16.61 27.92 -15.62
CA GLY A 222 15.19 28.19 -15.83
C GLY A 222 14.41 26.99 -16.38
N GLN A 223 15.02 26.18 -17.25
CA GLN A 223 14.44 24.93 -17.75
C GLN A 223 14.23 23.93 -16.61
N GLN A 224 15.23 23.78 -15.73
CA GLN A 224 15.09 22.90 -14.56
C GLN A 224 14.00 23.39 -13.60
N ILE A 225 13.93 24.69 -13.29
CA ILE A 225 12.85 25.25 -12.45
C ILE A 225 11.48 25.03 -13.09
N PHE A 226 11.37 25.14 -14.42
CA PHE A 226 10.12 24.89 -15.14
C PHE A 226 9.69 23.42 -15.11
N LEU A 227 10.64 22.48 -15.26
CA LEU A 227 10.37 21.05 -15.12
C LEU A 227 9.98 20.69 -13.67
N ASN A 228 10.64 21.28 -12.67
CA ASN A 228 10.26 21.11 -11.28
C ASN A 228 8.85 21.66 -11.01
N ALA A 229 8.49 22.81 -11.60
CA ALA A 229 7.14 23.36 -11.51
C ALA A 229 6.07 22.41 -12.09
N ILE A 230 6.38 21.73 -13.21
CA ILE A 230 5.51 20.70 -13.78
C ILE A 230 5.38 19.52 -12.82
N ALA A 231 6.50 19.01 -12.31
CA ALA A 231 6.49 17.91 -11.35
C ALA A 231 5.68 18.29 -10.10
N PHE A 232 5.82 19.51 -9.58
CA PHE A 232 5.06 20.00 -8.43
C PHE A 232 3.56 20.07 -8.73
N MET A 233 3.19 20.69 -9.86
CA MET A 233 1.79 20.84 -10.28
C MET A 233 1.11 19.51 -10.64
N THR A 234 1.88 18.44 -10.90
CA THR A 234 1.38 17.10 -11.20
C THR A 234 1.54 16.11 -10.04
N GLY A 235 2.05 16.55 -8.88
CA GLY A 235 2.30 15.70 -7.72
C GLY A 235 3.52 14.79 -7.81
N GLY A 236 4.38 14.98 -8.82
CA GLY A 236 5.65 14.27 -9.00
C GLY A 236 6.78 14.74 -8.07
N ILE A 237 6.66 15.92 -7.45
CA ILE A 237 7.47 16.34 -6.30
C ILE A 237 6.55 16.99 -5.25
N SER A 238 6.75 16.69 -3.97
CA SER A 238 6.00 17.24 -2.84
C SER A 238 6.97 17.81 -1.82
N ASP A 239 6.61 18.96 -1.25
CA ASP A 239 7.30 19.54 -0.10
C ASP A 239 6.85 18.88 1.22
N ALA A 240 5.68 18.25 1.24
CA ALA A 240 5.10 17.56 2.39
C ALA A 240 5.35 16.05 2.38
N ALA A 241 5.32 15.44 3.58
CA ALA A 241 5.24 14.00 3.74
C ALA A 241 4.01 13.41 3.02
N SER A 242 4.12 12.17 2.53
CA SER A 242 3.08 11.45 1.79
C SER A 242 2.86 10.03 2.33
N ASP A 243 1.87 9.35 1.75
CA ASP A 243 1.59 7.91 1.96
C ASP A 243 1.55 7.50 3.45
N PRO A 244 0.62 8.08 4.22
CA PRO A 244 0.49 7.77 5.63
C PRO A 244 0.07 6.30 5.84
N SER A 245 0.61 5.70 6.89
CA SER A 245 0.15 4.45 7.46
C SER A 245 -0.11 4.68 8.95
N PRO A 246 -1.33 4.46 9.45
CA PRO A 246 -2.54 4.09 8.71
C PRO A 246 -2.91 5.12 7.63
N ALA A 247 -3.52 4.64 6.54
CA ALA A 247 -3.97 5.51 5.45
C ALA A 247 -5.01 6.53 5.95
N ASP A 248 -5.08 7.69 5.28
CA ASP A 248 -6.00 8.76 5.67
C ASP A 248 -7.47 8.30 5.69
N ALA A 249 -8.21 8.76 6.69
CA ALA A 249 -9.59 8.40 7.02
C ALA A 249 -9.84 6.90 7.29
N THR A 250 -8.80 6.09 7.52
CA THR A 250 -8.95 4.66 7.80
C THR A 250 -9.66 4.42 9.14
N GLY A 251 -10.69 3.57 9.15
CA GLY A 251 -11.30 3.04 10.36
C GLY A 251 -10.71 1.71 10.81
N ASP A 252 -11.04 1.27 12.03
CA ASP A 252 -10.62 -0.02 12.58
C ASP A 252 -9.10 -0.24 12.67
N VAL A 253 -8.38 0.83 13.01
CA VAL A 253 -6.92 0.80 13.27
C VAL A 253 -6.63 0.16 14.62
N ILE A 254 -5.65 -0.74 14.66
CA ILE A 254 -5.25 -1.44 15.89
C ILE A 254 -4.75 -0.42 16.91
N ARG A 255 -5.12 -0.61 18.18
CA ARG A 255 -4.83 0.40 19.21
C ARG A 255 -3.35 0.60 19.57
N ASP A 256 -2.50 -0.31 19.13
CA ASP A 256 -1.05 -0.29 19.34
C ASP A 256 -0.30 -0.03 18.01
N SER A 257 -0.99 0.57 17.02
CA SER A 257 -0.40 0.89 15.71
C SER A 257 0.66 1.99 15.80
N VAL A 258 1.80 1.75 15.14
CA VAL A 258 2.83 2.75 14.87
C VAL A 258 2.47 3.50 13.59
N LEU A 259 2.59 4.82 13.61
CA LEU A 259 2.37 5.66 12.45
C LEU A 259 3.63 5.71 11.58
N SER A 260 3.52 5.69 10.27
CA SER A 260 4.65 5.87 9.34
C SER A 260 4.23 6.63 8.08
N TRP A 261 5.19 7.23 7.38
CA TRP A 261 4.96 8.03 6.18
C TRP A 261 6.14 7.89 5.22
N ILE A 262 5.96 8.35 3.99
CA ILE A 262 7.06 8.62 3.06
C ILE A 262 7.47 10.09 3.24
N PRO A 263 8.74 10.37 3.57
CA PRO A 263 9.21 11.74 3.74
C PRO A 263 9.31 12.44 2.38
N ASN A 264 9.46 13.76 2.40
CA ASN A 264 9.77 14.49 1.18
C ASN A 264 11.18 14.14 0.66
N GLU A 265 11.53 14.66 -0.51
CA GLU A 265 12.80 14.34 -1.17
C GLU A 265 14.02 15.07 -0.58
N TYR A 266 13.82 15.93 0.42
CA TYR A 266 14.89 16.70 1.05
C TYR A 266 15.47 15.96 2.25
N PRO A 267 16.81 15.87 2.37
CA PRO A 267 17.42 15.28 3.55
C PRO A 267 17.15 16.17 4.77
N GLY A 268 16.58 15.58 5.82
CA GLY A 268 16.08 16.35 6.93
C GLY A 268 15.71 15.52 8.16
N THR A 269 14.85 16.12 8.98
CA THR A 269 14.19 15.50 10.14
C THR A 269 12.70 15.82 10.11
N HIS A 270 11.90 15.12 10.91
CA HIS A 270 10.45 15.29 10.92
C HIS A 270 9.96 15.84 12.27
N ASP A 271 8.99 16.75 12.20
CA ASP A 271 8.24 17.26 13.34
C ASP A 271 6.80 16.72 13.27
N VAL A 272 6.40 15.91 14.25
CA VAL A 272 5.10 15.20 14.26
C VAL A 272 4.13 15.89 15.21
N TYR A 273 2.90 16.09 14.73
CA TYR A 273 1.77 16.63 15.48
C TYR A 273 0.69 15.55 15.56
N PHE A 274 0.17 15.27 16.75
CA PHE A 274 -0.80 14.20 16.97
C PHE A 274 -1.84 14.62 18.02
N GLY A 275 -3.13 14.42 17.74
CA GLY A 275 -4.21 14.80 18.64
C GLY A 275 -5.58 14.28 18.22
N THR A 276 -6.62 14.69 18.95
CA THR A 276 -8.02 14.30 18.67
C THR A 276 -8.85 15.42 18.07
N ASN A 277 -8.23 16.55 17.73
CA ASN A 277 -8.88 17.73 17.16
C ASN A 277 -8.13 18.17 15.89
N PHE A 278 -8.86 18.25 14.78
CA PHE A 278 -8.31 18.63 13.48
C PHE A 278 -7.70 20.04 13.49
N ASP A 279 -8.42 21.04 14.00
CA ASP A 279 -7.99 22.44 13.98
C ASP A 279 -6.72 22.65 14.81
N ASP A 280 -6.63 21.96 15.95
CA ASP A 280 -5.43 21.98 16.79
C ASP A 280 -4.24 21.41 16.01
N VAL A 281 -4.35 20.21 15.45
CA VAL A 281 -3.27 19.59 14.67
C VAL A 281 -2.89 20.43 13.45
N ASN A 282 -3.87 21.02 12.77
CA ASN A 282 -3.67 21.84 11.57
C ASN A 282 -2.99 23.19 11.85
N THR A 283 -3.16 23.76 13.04
CA THR A 283 -2.64 25.10 13.36
C THR A 283 -1.54 25.12 14.44
N MET A 284 -1.29 23.97 15.07
CA MET A 284 -0.29 23.85 16.12
C MET A 284 1.12 24.09 15.58
N THR A 285 1.90 24.84 16.36
CA THR A 285 3.29 25.23 16.07
C THR A 285 4.31 24.55 16.98
N VAL A 286 3.82 23.80 17.99
CA VAL A 286 4.65 23.01 18.89
C VAL A 286 4.38 21.54 18.59
N PRO A 287 5.32 20.80 17.99
CA PRO A 287 5.10 19.40 17.65
C PRO A 287 5.00 18.54 18.91
N THR A 288 4.27 17.42 18.79
CA THR A 288 4.25 16.34 19.78
C THR A 288 5.63 15.72 19.94
N THR A 289 6.39 15.65 18.84
CA THR A 289 7.78 15.23 18.81
C THR A 289 8.51 15.92 17.67
N SER A 290 9.72 16.42 17.92
CA SER A 290 10.50 17.17 16.94
C SER A 290 11.82 16.49 16.58
N GLY A 291 12.30 16.69 15.37
CA GLY A 291 13.64 16.29 14.94
C GLY A 291 13.83 14.78 14.78
N LEU A 292 12.78 14.04 14.42
CA LEU A 292 12.87 12.60 14.14
C LEU A 292 13.73 12.37 12.90
N ASN A 293 14.62 11.38 12.97
CA ASN A 293 15.43 10.92 11.84
C ASN A 293 14.98 9.53 11.33
N VAL A 294 13.75 9.16 11.66
CA VAL A 294 13.07 7.94 11.24
C VAL A 294 11.68 8.31 10.74
N ASN A 295 11.17 7.55 9.78
CA ASN A 295 9.89 7.85 9.12
C ASN A 295 8.71 7.19 9.84
N SER A 296 8.76 7.20 11.18
CA SER A 296 7.77 6.54 12.03
C SER A 296 7.62 7.21 13.38
N PHE A 297 6.41 7.15 13.95
CA PHE A 297 6.07 7.67 15.25
C PHE A 297 5.14 6.71 16.00
N ASP A 298 5.50 6.33 17.22
CA ASP A 298 4.66 5.54 18.11
C ASP A 298 3.81 6.48 18.99
N PRO A 299 2.48 6.59 18.76
CA PRO A 299 1.60 7.43 19.55
C PRO A 299 1.28 6.82 20.94
N GLY A 300 1.77 5.60 21.21
CA GLY A 300 1.38 4.81 22.36
C GLY A 300 -0.02 4.22 22.20
N ARG A 301 -0.62 3.84 23.33
CA ARG A 301 -1.89 3.13 23.35
C ARG A 301 -3.07 4.06 23.05
N LEU A 302 -3.78 3.75 21.96
CA LEU A 302 -4.94 4.50 21.49
C LEU A 302 -6.23 4.09 22.23
N GLU A 303 -7.15 5.04 22.34
CA GLU A 303 -8.49 4.83 22.90
C GLU A 303 -9.44 4.25 21.84
N PHE A 304 -10.28 3.29 22.22
CA PHE A 304 -11.16 2.62 21.27
C PHE A 304 -12.20 3.56 20.67
N GLY A 305 -12.44 3.43 19.36
CA GLY A 305 -13.41 4.24 18.62
C GLY A 305 -13.06 5.73 18.49
N GLN A 306 -11.91 6.15 19.03
CA GLN A 306 -11.46 7.54 18.94
C GLN A 306 -10.85 7.80 17.56
N THR A 307 -11.29 8.90 16.93
CA THR A 307 -10.64 9.46 15.75
C THR A 307 -9.46 10.34 16.17
N TYR A 308 -8.29 10.07 15.59
CA TYR A 308 -7.07 10.86 15.77
C TYR A 308 -6.73 11.58 14.48
N PHE A 309 -6.13 12.76 14.63
CA PHE A 309 -5.58 13.58 13.56
C PHE A 309 -4.08 13.72 13.77
N TRP A 310 -3.33 13.71 12.67
CA TRP A 310 -1.89 13.84 12.74
C TRP A 310 -1.32 14.48 11.49
N ARG A 311 -0.17 15.13 11.64
CA ARG A 311 0.54 15.85 10.59
C ARG A 311 2.03 15.64 10.79
N VAL A 312 2.75 15.58 9.68
CA VAL A 312 4.21 15.51 9.69
C VAL A 312 4.77 16.69 8.91
N ASP A 313 5.49 17.56 9.61
CA ASP A 313 6.21 18.67 8.98
C ASP A 313 7.65 18.20 8.68
N GLU A 314 8.10 18.42 7.45
CA GLU A 314 9.44 18.04 6.99
C GLU A 314 10.41 19.20 7.23
N VAL A 315 11.54 18.93 7.90
CA VAL A 315 12.51 19.94 8.31
C VAL A 315 13.85 19.70 7.63
N ASN A 316 14.27 20.62 6.76
CA ASN A 316 15.52 20.50 6.01
C ASN A 316 16.76 20.44 6.92
N ALA A 317 17.80 19.79 6.42
CA ALA A 317 19.10 19.80 7.08
C ALA A 317 19.71 21.22 7.17
N SER A 318 20.64 21.39 8.11
CA SER A 318 21.43 22.61 8.24
C SER A 318 22.23 22.91 6.95
N PRO A 319 22.41 24.19 6.54
CA PRO A 319 22.05 25.43 7.24
C PRO A 319 20.62 25.93 7.01
N ASP A 320 19.91 25.35 6.05
CA ASP A 320 18.60 25.78 5.56
C ASP A 320 17.54 25.71 6.66
N LYS A 321 17.28 24.51 7.21
CA LYS A 321 16.26 24.29 8.26
C LYS A 321 14.85 24.79 7.92
N THR A 322 14.53 24.99 6.64
CA THR A 322 13.16 25.22 6.20
C THR A 322 12.25 24.11 6.69
N VAL A 323 11.04 24.50 7.11
CA VAL A 323 9.99 23.59 7.57
C VAL A 323 8.88 23.60 6.52
N PHE A 324 8.65 22.45 5.91
CA PHE A 324 7.52 22.25 5.02
C PHE A 324 6.37 21.63 5.82
N THR A 325 5.25 22.35 5.89
CA THR A 325 4.08 21.89 6.62
C THR A 325 3.40 20.75 5.88
N GLY A 326 3.11 19.65 6.59
CA GLY A 326 2.44 18.48 6.00
C GLY A 326 0.92 18.63 5.87
N ASN A 327 0.32 17.68 5.17
CA ASN A 327 -1.14 17.49 5.20
C ASN A 327 -1.58 16.89 6.53
N VAL A 328 -2.78 17.25 6.99
CA VAL A 328 -3.39 16.62 8.17
C VAL A 328 -4.13 15.36 7.75
N TRP A 329 -3.69 14.22 8.26
CA TRP A 329 -4.32 12.92 8.10
C TRP A 329 -5.13 12.53 9.33
N SER A 330 -6.04 11.57 9.16
CA SER A 330 -6.87 11.05 10.22
C SER A 330 -7.01 9.53 10.17
N PHE A 331 -7.29 8.92 11.31
CA PHE A 331 -7.73 7.53 11.39
C PHE A 331 -8.61 7.33 12.63
N THR A 332 -9.44 6.28 12.62
CA THR A 332 -10.26 5.89 13.78
C THR A 332 -9.78 4.57 14.33
N ALA A 333 -9.38 4.58 15.60
CA ALA A 333 -9.01 3.37 16.32
C ALA A 333 -10.20 2.40 16.39
N GLU A 334 -9.89 1.11 16.39
CA GLU A 334 -10.88 0.03 16.44
C GLU A 334 -11.90 0.21 17.57
N PRO A 335 -13.15 -0.27 17.39
CA PRO A 335 -14.17 -0.14 18.42
C PRO A 335 -13.90 -1.09 19.59
N HIS A 336 -14.45 -0.75 20.75
CA HIS A 336 -14.40 -1.57 21.96
C HIS A 336 -15.07 -2.93 21.72
N SER A 337 -16.28 -2.89 21.16
CA SER A 337 -17.10 -4.04 20.78
C SER A 337 -17.47 -4.03 19.30
N ILE A 338 -17.71 -5.22 18.75
CA ILE A 338 -18.16 -5.42 17.37
C ILE A 338 -19.57 -5.98 17.36
N GLN A 339 -20.38 -5.57 16.38
CA GLN A 339 -21.71 -6.15 16.17
C GLN A 339 -21.53 -7.63 15.76
N ILE A 340 -22.33 -8.50 16.36
CA ILE A 340 -22.47 -9.89 15.92
C ILE A 340 -23.34 -9.86 14.66
N PRO A 341 -22.84 -10.31 13.49
CA PRO A 341 -23.61 -10.33 12.26
C PRO A 341 -24.90 -11.12 12.43
N GLY A 342 -26.05 -10.54 12.04
CA GLY A 342 -27.35 -11.17 12.24
C GLY A 342 -27.50 -12.52 11.55
N ASP A 343 -26.86 -12.70 10.39
CA ASP A 343 -26.80 -13.96 9.65
C ASP A 343 -26.00 -15.07 10.36
N SER A 344 -25.21 -14.72 11.38
CA SER A 344 -24.53 -15.66 12.27
C SER A 344 -25.35 -16.05 13.52
N ILE A 345 -26.55 -15.50 13.67
CA ILE A 345 -27.43 -15.72 14.83
C ILE A 345 -28.61 -16.61 14.42
N VAL A 346 -28.79 -17.73 15.11
CA VAL A 346 -29.98 -18.57 14.97
C VAL A 346 -31.07 -18.02 15.88
N VAL A 347 -32.16 -17.55 15.30
CA VAL A 347 -33.30 -17.00 16.05
C VAL A 347 -34.47 -17.99 16.08
N THR A 348 -34.94 -18.30 17.28
CA THR A 348 -36.14 -19.12 17.50
C THR A 348 -37.11 -18.40 18.44
N ALA A 349 -38.40 -18.69 18.33
CA ALA A 349 -39.41 -18.05 19.17
C ALA A 349 -40.55 -19.02 19.51
N SER A 350 -41.37 -18.63 20.48
CA SER A 350 -42.58 -19.36 20.89
C SER A 350 -43.56 -19.54 19.74
N SER A 351 -43.74 -18.51 18.91
CA SER A 351 -44.67 -18.52 17.77
C SER A 351 -44.41 -17.38 16.78
N SER A 352 -45.06 -17.45 15.61
CA SER A 352 -45.09 -16.38 14.60
C SER A 352 -46.51 -16.14 14.13
N SER A 353 -46.86 -14.88 13.81
CA SER A 353 -48.21 -14.54 13.34
C SER A 353 -48.51 -15.06 11.94
N ASN A 354 -47.50 -15.14 11.08
CA ASN A 354 -47.60 -15.56 9.68
C ASN A 354 -46.19 -15.89 9.13
N GLU A 355 -46.10 -16.22 7.84
CA GLU A 355 -44.85 -16.58 7.16
C GLU A 355 -43.90 -15.40 6.85
N PHE A 356 -44.36 -14.16 7.01
CA PHE A 356 -43.60 -12.93 6.72
C PHE A 356 -43.07 -12.24 7.98
N SER A 357 -43.79 -12.34 9.09
CA SER A 357 -43.45 -11.74 10.40
C SER A 357 -42.77 -12.78 11.31
N THR A 358 -41.68 -13.35 10.82
CA THR A 358 -40.92 -14.43 11.46
C THR A 358 -39.82 -13.88 12.40
N PRO A 359 -39.26 -14.70 13.31
CA PRO A 359 -38.31 -14.21 14.32
C PRO A 359 -37.00 -13.65 13.74
N ASP A 360 -36.57 -14.13 12.58
CA ASP A 360 -35.39 -13.62 11.84
C ASP A 360 -35.52 -12.14 11.48
N LYS A 361 -36.73 -11.59 11.41
CA LYS A 361 -36.94 -10.15 11.20
C LYS A 361 -36.31 -9.29 12.27
N THR A 362 -36.02 -9.85 13.44
CA THR A 362 -35.36 -9.13 14.53
C THR A 362 -33.85 -9.06 14.41
N ILE A 363 -33.21 -9.67 13.40
CA ILE A 363 -31.74 -9.60 13.22
C ILE A 363 -31.31 -9.36 11.77
N ASP A 364 -32.26 -9.30 10.82
CA ASP A 364 -31.96 -9.24 9.39
C ASP A 364 -31.79 -7.80 8.87
N GLY A 365 -31.88 -6.80 9.74
CA GLY A 365 -31.81 -5.39 9.39
C GLY A 365 -33.04 -4.89 8.63
N SER A 366 -34.08 -5.71 8.46
CA SER A 366 -35.24 -5.32 7.67
C SER A 366 -35.96 -4.15 8.35
N GLY A 367 -36.15 -3.08 7.59
CA GLY A 367 -36.79 -1.87 8.12
C GLY A 367 -35.86 -0.94 8.90
N LEU A 368 -34.60 -1.32 9.18
CA LEU A 368 -33.60 -0.44 9.78
C LEU A 368 -32.94 0.45 8.72
N GLY A 369 -33.03 1.76 8.92
CA GLY A 369 -32.40 2.79 8.11
C GLY A 369 -31.01 3.19 8.62
N VAL A 370 -30.27 3.94 7.81
CA VAL A 370 -28.89 4.37 8.10
C VAL A 370 -28.75 5.24 9.36
N ASP A 371 -29.82 5.93 9.77
CA ASP A 371 -29.87 6.78 10.97
C ASP A 371 -30.56 6.07 12.16
N ASP A 372 -30.45 4.75 12.23
CA ASP A 372 -31.14 3.89 13.21
C ASP A 372 -32.68 4.00 13.19
N THR A 373 -33.26 4.55 12.12
CA THR A 373 -34.72 4.69 11.96
C THR A 373 -35.36 3.36 11.59
N HIS A 374 -36.47 2.98 12.21
CA HIS A 374 -37.18 1.75 11.88
C HIS A 374 -38.49 2.02 11.14
N ALA A 375 -38.72 1.27 10.07
CA ALA A 375 -39.92 1.32 9.27
C ALA A 375 -41.18 0.87 10.05
N MET A 376 -42.36 1.18 9.49
CA MET A 376 -43.67 0.87 10.10
C MET A 376 -44.36 -0.37 9.51
N ASN A 377 -43.77 -1.03 8.51
CA ASN A 377 -44.37 -2.18 7.86
C ASN A 377 -44.22 -3.43 8.74
N ALA A 378 -45.30 -4.20 8.88
CA ALA A 378 -45.31 -5.39 9.74
C ALA A 378 -44.44 -6.55 9.22
N GLU A 379 -44.10 -6.54 7.93
CA GLU A 379 -43.24 -7.55 7.29
C GLU A 379 -41.75 -7.36 7.61
N SER A 380 -41.37 -6.27 8.27
CA SER A 380 -40.01 -6.05 8.79
C SER A 380 -39.97 -6.18 10.31
N MET A 381 -40.87 -6.96 10.89
CA MET A 381 -41.03 -7.10 12.33
C MET A 381 -41.45 -8.53 12.63
N TRP A 382 -41.02 -9.03 13.78
CA TRP A 382 -41.57 -10.26 14.32
C TRP A 382 -42.85 -9.95 15.09
N PHE A 383 -43.86 -10.80 14.92
CA PHE A 383 -45.05 -10.83 15.76
C PHE A 383 -45.36 -12.27 16.18
N THR A 384 -45.77 -12.47 17.42
CA THR A 384 -46.26 -13.78 17.89
C THR A 384 -47.59 -14.14 17.22
N ALA A 385 -48.00 -15.41 17.32
CA ALA A 385 -49.35 -15.82 16.97
C ALA A 385 -50.42 -15.03 17.76
N SER A 386 -51.66 -15.03 17.24
CA SER A 386 -52.81 -14.48 17.96
C SER A 386 -53.12 -15.36 19.18
N VAL A 387 -52.86 -14.84 20.38
CA VAL A 387 -52.94 -15.55 21.67
C VAL A 387 -51.75 -16.49 21.93
N ASP A 388 -50.64 -15.90 22.36
CA ASP A 388 -49.48 -16.60 22.92
C ASP A 388 -49.46 -16.42 24.44
N LEU A 389 -49.57 -17.53 25.19
CA LEU A 389 -49.68 -17.51 26.66
C LEU A 389 -48.32 -17.59 27.37
N ASP A 390 -47.27 -17.95 26.65
CA ASP A 390 -45.90 -18.06 27.15
C ASP A 390 -44.91 -17.56 26.08
N PRO A 391 -44.99 -16.26 25.73
CA PRO A 391 -44.22 -15.70 24.62
C PRO A 391 -42.74 -15.58 24.94
N TRP A 392 -41.89 -16.06 24.02
CA TRP A 392 -40.44 -15.92 24.13
C TRP A 392 -39.77 -15.82 22.76
N ILE A 393 -38.59 -15.22 22.73
CA ILE A 393 -37.67 -15.22 21.58
C ILE A 393 -36.25 -15.45 22.06
N GLN A 394 -35.45 -16.16 21.28
CA GLN A 394 -34.12 -16.62 21.63
C GLN A 394 -33.15 -16.41 20.48
N TYR A 395 -31.94 -15.96 20.82
CA TYR A 395 -30.83 -15.67 19.92
C TYR A 395 -29.65 -16.58 20.30
N GLU A 396 -29.29 -17.51 19.42
CA GLU A 396 -28.18 -18.46 19.63
C GLU A 396 -27.02 -18.15 18.68
N PHE A 397 -25.81 -18.13 19.22
CA PHE A 397 -24.56 -17.86 18.49
C PHE A 397 -23.82 -19.16 18.17
N ASN A 398 -22.95 -19.11 17.16
CA ASN A 398 -22.13 -20.27 16.76
C ASN A 398 -21.13 -20.70 17.85
N ASP A 399 -20.64 -19.74 18.63
CA ASP A 399 -19.61 -19.85 19.66
C ASP A 399 -19.95 -18.97 20.86
N ILE A 400 -19.27 -19.20 21.99
CA ILE A 400 -19.47 -18.38 23.19
C ILE A 400 -18.93 -16.97 22.92
N LYS A 401 -19.78 -15.96 23.10
CA LYS A 401 -19.43 -14.54 22.96
C LYS A 401 -19.26 -13.91 24.33
N LYS A 402 -18.31 -12.96 24.44
CA LYS A 402 -18.24 -12.00 25.54
C LYS A 402 -19.15 -10.83 25.20
N LEU A 403 -20.43 -10.89 25.58
CA LEU A 403 -21.44 -9.90 25.20
C LEU A 403 -21.17 -8.56 25.89
N ASP A 404 -21.20 -7.47 25.11
CA ASP A 404 -21.04 -6.11 25.61
C ASP A 404 -22.41 -5.47 25.83
N VAL A 405 -23.09 -5.16 24.72
CA VAL A 405 -24.35 -4.42 24.70
C VAL A 405 -25.31 -5.00 23.69
N MET A 406 -26.60 -4.85 23.95
CA MET A 406 -27.67 -5.18 23.02
C MET A 406 -28.60 -3.99 22.85
N LYS A 407 -28.90 -3.65 21.59
CA LYS A 407 -29.85 -2.60 21.23
C LYS A 407 -31.15 -3.25 20.76
N VAL A 408 -32.29 -2.78 21.27
CA VAL A 408 -33.61 -3.34 20.97
C VAL A 408 -34.55 -2.27 20.43
N TRP A 409 -35.06 -2.48 19.23
CA TRP A 409 -36.15 -1.70 18.63
C TRP A 409 -37.46 -2.46 18.79
N ASN A 410 -38.46 -1.77 19.32
CA ASN A 410 -39.77 -2.33 19.56
C ASN A 410 -40.66 -2.26 18.31
N SER A 411 -41.72 -3.07 18.22
CA SER A 411 -42.56 -3.10 17.01
C SER A 411 -43.17 -1.72 16.70
N ASN A 412 -42.83 -1.15 15.55
CA ASN A 412 -43.21 0.21 15.15
C ASN A 412 -44.40 0.27 14.17
N GLY A 413 -45.28 -0.73 14.22
CA GLY A 413 -46.44 -0.79 13.33
C GLY A 413 -47.36 0.44 13.49
N ALA A 414 -48.02 0.88 12.43
CA ALA A 414 -48.91 2.06 12.46
C ALA A 414 -50.06 1.96 13.49
N ALA A 415 -50.44 0.74 13.87
CA ALA A 415 -51.46 0.48 14.90
C ALA A 415 -50.89 0.46 16.34
N GLU A 416 -49.58 0.65 16.53
CA GLU A 416 -48.91 0.52 17.82
C GLU A 416 -49.54 1.42 18.87
N THR A 417 -49.82 2.70 18.56
CA THR A 417 -50.46 3.65 19.50
C THR A 417 -51.87 3.25 19.91
N ALA A 418 -52.61 2.55 19.05
CA ALA A 418 -54.00 2.13 19.28
C ALA A 418 -54.14 0.75 19.93
N ILE A 419 -53.25 -0.20 19.58
CA ILE A 419 -53.34 -1.61 19.99
C ILE A 419 -52.25 -1.98 21.00
N GLY A 420 -51.02 -1.50 20.84
CA GLY A 420 -49.91 -1.73 21.75
C GLY A 420 -49.35 -3.15 21.71
N TRP A 421 -48.89 -3.62 20.54
CA TRP A 421 -48.26 -4.94 20.40
C TRP A 421 -46.82 -4.96 20.87
N GLY A 422 -46.18 -3.80 20.96
CA GLY A 422 -44.80 -3.71 21.40
C GLY A 422 -44.58 -4.38 22.76
N VAL A 423 -43.49 -5.15 22.86
CA VAL A 423 -43.04 -5.76 24.11
C VAL A 423 -42.85 -4.67 25.16
N LYS A 424 -43.34 -4.92 26.38
CA LYS A 424 -43.18 -3.96 27.48
C LYS A 424 -42.31 -4.55 28.57
N ASP A 425 -42.84 -5.41 29.42
CA ASP A 425 -42.08 -6.03 30.50
C ASP A 425 -41.52 -7.38 30.02
N VAL A 426 -40.23 -7.63 30.20
CA VAL A 426 -39.50 -8.82 29.71
C VAL A 426 -38.44 -9.25 30.71
N GLN A 427 -38.27 -10.56 30.93
CA GLN A 427 -37.11 -11.09 31.64
C GLN A 427 -36.03 -11.45 30.61
N ILE A 428 -34.80 -11.01 30.83
CA ILE A 428 -33.66 -11.29 29.95
C ILE A 428 -32.74 -12.29 30.65
N GLN A 429 -32.49 -13.40 29.98
CA GLN A 429 -31.63 -14.47 30.46
C GLN A 429 -30.57 -14.81 29.42
N TYR A 430 -29.44 -15.35 29.86
CA TYR A 430 -28.38 -15.81 28.98
C TYR A 430 -27.75 -17.10 29.51
N SER A 431 -27.09 -17.83 28.63
CA SER A 431 -26.47 -19.11 28.97
C SER A 431 -25.31 -19.43 28.02
N VAL A 432 -24.33 -20.18 28.52
CA VAL A 432 -23.22 -20.75 27.71
C VAL A 432 -23.58 -22.12 27.11
N ASP A 433 -24.56 -22.82 27.68
CA ASP A 433 -24.93 -24.21 27.32
C ASP A 433 -26.40 -24.37 26.87
N GLY A 434 -27.25 -23.36 27.10
CA GLY A 434 -28.68 -23.39 26.82
C GLY A 434 -29.52 -24.17 27.85
N GLU A 435 -28.88 -24.71 28.90
CA GLU A 435 -29.50 -25.51 29.95
C GLU A 435 -29.51 -24.77 31.29
N THR A 436 -28.38 -24.17 31.65
CA THR A 436 -28.17 -23.39 32.87
C THR A 436 -28.24 -21.90 32.54
N TRP A 437 -29.22 -21.20 33.10
CA TRP A 437 -29.50 -19.81 32.74
C TRP A 437 -29.15 -18.84 33.86
N ASP A 438 -28.39 -17.82 33.51
CA ASP A 438 -28.20 -16.62 34.31
C ASP A 438 -29.28 -15.59 33.96
N VAL A 439 -29.79 -14.88 34.96
CA VAL A 439 -30.80 -13.84 34.79
C VAL A 439 -30.10 -12.49 34.81
N LEU A 440 -30.11 -11.78 33.68
CA LEU A 440 -29.56 -10.43 33.59
C LEU A 440 -30.45 -9.44 34.34
N ALA A 441 -31.77 -9.56 34.14
CA ALA A 441 -32.77 -8.78 34.84
C ALA A 441 -34.08 -9.56 34.97
N GLU A 442 -34.68 -9.56 36.17
CA GLU A 442 -35.97 -10.22 36.42
C GLU A 442 -37.13 -9.59 35.62
N THR A 443 -37.06 -8.26 35.45
CA THR A 443 -37.95 -7.50 34.56
C THR A 443 -37.21 -6.27 34.05
N SER A 444 -37.00 -6.20 32.74
CA SER A 444 -36.66 -5.01 31.97
C SER A 444 -37.92 -4.46 31.31
N GLN A 445 -38.04 -3.14 31.23
CA GLN A 445 -39.16 -2.50 30.53
C GLN A 445 -38.65 -1.85 29.25
N PHE A 446 -39.09 -2.34 28.10
CA PHE A 446 -38.79 -1.75 26.80
C PHE A 446 -39.72 -0.57 26.50
N SER A 447 -39.13 0.48 25.92
CA SER A 447 -39.79 1.69 25.46
C SER A 447 -40.80 1.37 24.36
N ARG A 448 -41.94 2.08 24.38
CA ARG A 448 -42.97 1.94 23.34
C ARG A 448 -42.55 2.66 22.06
N ALA A 449 -42.62 1.97 20.93
CA ALA A 449 -42.43 2.61 19.63
C ALA A 449 -43.58 3.60 19.31
N PRO A 450 -43.32 4.68 18.56
CA PRO A 450 -44.33 5.70 18.27
C PRO A 450 -45.29 5.33 17.14
N GLY A 451 -45.00 4.28 16.35
CA GLY A 451 -45.74 3.96 15.14
C GLY A 451 -45.51 5.00 14.04
N SER A 452 -44.26 5.43 13.84
CA SER A 452 -43.87 6.53 12.93
C SER A 452 -42.60 6.19 12.15
N SER A 453 -42.49 6.65 10.89
CA SER A 453 -41.29 6.44 10.06
C SER A 453 -40.03 7.13 10.57
N THR A 454 -40.14 7.99 11.58
CA THR A 454 -38.99 8.67 12.21
C THR A 454 -38.57 8.01 13.53
N TYR A 455 -39.02 6.77 13.81
CA TYR A 455 -38.68 6.06 15.03
C TYR A 455 -37.22 5.63 15.03
N ASN A 456 -36.36 6.29 15.79
CA ASN A 456 -34.92 6.02 15.88
C ASN A 456 -34.43 5.80 17.31
N GLN A 457 -35.32 5.37 18.20
CA GLN A 457 -34.98 5.12 19.61
C GLN A 457 -34.95 3.62 19.86
N TYR A 458 -33.90 3.15 20.54
CA TYR A 458 -33.78 1.77 21.00
C TYR A 458 -33.55 1.76 22.51
N ASP A 459 -33.92 0.65 23.14
CA ASP A 459 -33.47 0.36 24.49
C ASP A 459 -32.09 -0.30 24.42
N GLU A 460 -31.17 0.17 25.25
CA GLU A 460 -29.81 -0.36 25.35
C GLU A 460 -29.68 -1.21 26.62
N ILE A 461 -29.19 -2.43 26.46
CA ILE A 461 -29.07 -3.43 27.52
C ILE A 461 -27.60 -3.83 27.67
N ASP A 462 -27.01 -3.51 28.81
CA ASP A 462 -25.62 -3.82 29.17
C ASP A 462 -25.49 -5.26 29.72
N PHE A 463 -24.59 -6.04 29.14
CA PHE A 463 -24.25 -7.40 29.57
C PHE A 463 -22.99 -7.45 30.45
N GLY A 464 -22.26 -6.34 30.59
CA GLY A 464 -21.07 -6.24 31.44
C GLY A 464 -19.95 -7.22 31.07
N GLY A 465 -19.89 -7.66 29.81
CA GLY A 465 -18.92 -8.66 29.36
C GLY A 465 -19.30 -10.11 29.69
N ALA A 466 -20.59 -10.42 29.89
CA ALA A 466 -21.04 -11.77 30.19
C ALA A 466 -20.72 -12.77 29.06
N ALA A 467 -20.28 -13.97 29.44
CA ALA A 467 -20.06 -15.06 28.50
C ALA A 467 -21.40 -15.74 28.19
N ALA A 468 -21.80 -15.78 26.92
CA ALA A 468 -23.04 -16.40 26.50
C ALA A 468 -22.93 -16.99 25.10
N LYS A 469 -23.54 -18.15 24.90
CA LYS A 469 -23.83 -18.73 23.58
C LYS A 469 -25.28 -18.45 23.18
N VAL A 470 -26.16 -18.19 24.15
CA VAL A 470 -27.58 -17.95 23.89
C VAL A 470 -28.14 -16.87 24.81
N VAL A 471 -28.99 -16.02 24.26
CA VAL A 471 -29.78 -15.01 24.98
C VAL A 471 -31.27 -15.28 24.74
N ARG A 472 -32.08 -15.21 25.79
CA ARG A 472 -33.53 -15.44 25.72
C ARG A 472 -34.31 -14.33 26.40
N PHE A 473 -35.38 -13.90 25.72
CA PHE A 473 -36.38 -12.99 26.24
C PHE A 473 -37.63 -13.80 26.63
N ASN A 474 -38.00 -13.77 27.90
CA ASN A 474 -39.30 -14.26 28.37
C ASN A 474 -40.24 -13.06 28.52
N ILE A 475 -41.15 -12.89 27.58
CA ILE A 475 -41.99 -11.70 27.47
C ILE A 475 -43.13 -11.80 28.49
N GLN A 476 -43.28 -10.77 29.33
CA GLN A 476 -44.25 -10.75 30.43
C GLN A 476 -45.49 -9.92 30.08
N SER A 477 -45.32 -8.83 29.31
CA SER A 477 -46.43 -7.94 28.95
C SER A 477 -46.19 -7.17 27.64
N ASN A 478 -47.24 -6.53 27.12
CA ASN A 478 -47.18 -5.57 26.01
C ASN A 478 -47.80 -4.22 26.42
N TRP A 479 -47.63 -3.20 25.59
CA TRP A 479 -48.12 -1.84 25.89
C TRP A 479 -49.64 -1.70 25.83
N GLY A 480 -50.34 -2.60 25.15
CA GLY A 480 -51.79 -2.59 25.00
C GLY A 480 -52.57 -3.19 26.17
N GLY A 481 -52.09 -4.33 26.69
CA GLY A 481 -52.72 -5.09 27.78
C GLY A 481 -54.08 -5.75 27.43
N ILE A 482 -54.53 -5.67 26.17
CA ILE A 482 -55.85 -6.15 25.72
C ILE A 482 -55.73 -7.45 24.92
N LEU A 483 -54.66 -7.58 24.12
CA LEU A 483 -54.39 -8.76 23.29
C LEU A 483 -53.14 -9.47 23.81
N MET A 484 -53.14 -10.81 23.74
CA MET A 484 -51.98 -11.66 24.06
C MET A 484 -51.15 -11.88 22.79
N SER A 485 -50.67 -10.78 22.20
CA SER A 485 -49.81 -10.77 21.02
C SER A 485 -48.72 -9.72 21.17
N TYR A 486 -47.51 -10.05 20.74
CA TYR A 486 -46.29 -9.30 21.04
C TYR A 486 -45.49 -9.10 19.75
N GLY A 487 -44.75 -7.99 19.66
CA GLY A 487 -43.88 -7.76 18.51
C GLY A 487 -42.60 -7.02 18.84
N LEU A 488 -41.57 -7.30 18.04
CA LEU A 488 -40.27 -6.62 18.05
C LEU A 488 -39.87 -6.30 16.62
N SER A 489 -39.10 -5.22 16.48
CA SER A 489 -38.60 -4.74 15.20
C SER A 489 -37.20 -5.30 14.93
N GLU A 490 -36.23 -4.97 15.76
CA GLU A 490 -34.81 -5.28 15.53
C GLU A 490 -34.08 -5.48 16.87
N VAL A 491 -33.06 -6.34 16.88
CA VAL A 491 -32.16 -6.60 17.99
C VAL A 491 -30.74 -6.69 17.43
N GLN A 492 -29.90 -5.74 17.82
CA GLN A 492 -28.47 -5.79 17.51
C GLN A 492 -27.68 -6.18 18.74
N LEU A 493 -26.90 -7.25 18.66
CA LEU A 493 -26.02 -7.71 19.74
C LEU A 493 -24.57 -7.37 19.42
N TYR A 494 -23.84 -6.88 20.40
CA TYR A 494 -22.43 -6.52 20.30
C TYR A 494 -21.61 -7.36 21.27
N SER A 495 -20.40 -7.74 20.85
CA SER A 495 -19.47 -8.50 21.67
C SER A 495 -18.12 -7.83 21.76
N ILE A 496 -17.49 -7.93 22.93
CA ILE A 496 -16.10 -7.56 23.14
C ILE A 496 -15.25 -8.69 22.51
N PRO A 497 -14.38 -8.40 21.51
CA PRO A 497 -13.51 -9.42 20.96
C PRO A 497 -12.64 -10.04 22.06
N ALA A 498 -12.90 -11.31 22.40
CA ALA A 498 -12.21 -12.01 23.49
C ALA A 498 -11.19 -13.04 22.98
N THR A 499 -11.31 -13.46 21.72
CA THR A 499 -10.43 -14.42 21.05
C THR A 499 -9.48 -13.71 20.08
N ALA A 500 -8.36 -14.38 19.76
CA ALA A 500 -7.48 -13.97 18.69
C ALA A 500 -8.23 -13.98 17.34
N ARG A 501 -7.92 -13.01 16.47
CA ARG A 501 -8.56 -12.83 15.16
C ARG A 501 -7.59 -12.27 14.13
N THR A 502 -8.01 -12.27 12.86
CA THR A 502 -7.25 -11.71 11.72
C THR A 502 -5.78 -12.12 11.72
N PRO A 503 -5.48 -13.43 11.56
CA PRO A 503 -4.11 -13.91 11.50
C PRO A 503 -3.39 -13.38 10.26
N GLU A 504 -2.10 -13.12 10.39
CA GLU A 504 -1.18 -12.86 9.27
C GLU A 504 0.01 -13.83 9.39
N PRO A 505 0.36 -14.61 8.36
CA PRO A 505 -0.38 -14.77 7.11
C PRO A 505 -1.82 -15.23 7.34
N ALA A 506 -2.71 -14.86 6.41
CA ALA A 506 -4.11 -15.27 6.45
C ALA A 506 -4.25 -16.80 6.57
N SER A 507 -5.30 -17.27 7.23
CA SER A 507 -5.54 -18.72 7.35
C SER A 507 -5.69 -19.35 5.97
N GLY A 508 -4.96 -20.44 5.74
CA GLY A 508 -4.88 -21.12 4.45
C GLY A 508 -3.77 -20.60 3.53
N SER A 509 -2.95 -19.64 3.97
CA SER A 509 -1.79 -19.18 3.20
C SER A 509 -0.86 -20.34 2.87
N VAL A 510 -0.44 -20.38 1.61
CA VAL A 510 0.55 -21.31 1.08
C VAL A 510 1.88 -20.59 0.90
N ASP A 511 2.93 -21.35 0.61
CA ASP A 511 4.28 -20.81 0.35
C ASP A 511 4.83 -19.96 1.51
N VAL A 512 4.50 -20.34 2.75
CA VAL A 512 5.01 -19.67 3.95
C VAL A 512 6.43 -20.18 4.24
N LEU A 513 7.37 -19.26 4.47
CA LEU A 513 8.74 -19.64 4.82
C LEU A 513 8.80 -20.21 6.26
N PRO A 514 9.66 -21.19 6.54
CA PRO A 514 9.85 -21.75 7.88
C PRO A 514 10.28 -20.71 8.94
N ASN A 515 10.86 -19.58 8.53
CA ASN A 515 11.28 -18.47 9.39
C ASN A 515 10.31 -17.28 9.35
N ALA A 516 9.10 -17.46 8.85
CA ALA A 516 8.11 -16.41 8.84
C ALA A 516 7.70 -16.01 10.26
N VAL A 517 7.18 -14.79 10.41
CA VAL A 517 6.56 -14.34 11.66
C VAL A 517 5.05 -14.37 11.46
N VAL A 518 4.34 -15.10 12.31
CA VAL A 518 2.88 -15.04 12.36
C VAL A 518 2.45 -13.97 13.36
N THR A 519 1.41 -13.22 13.03
CA THR A 519 0.81 -12.20 13.90
C THR A 519 -0.70 -12.35 13.92
N TRP A 520 -1.35 -11.75 14.92
CA TRP A 520 -2.81 -11.74 15.04
C TRP A 520 -3.27 -10.47 15.74
N ARG A 521 -4.57 -10.17 15.66
CA ARG A 521 -5.22 -9.20 16.54
C ARG A 521 -5.62 -9.89 17.83
N ALA A 522 -5.08 -9.40 18.94
CA ALA A 522 -5.35 -9.93 20.27
C ALA A 522 -6.80 -9.68 20.73
N GLY A 523 -7.29 -10.57 21.59
CA GLY A 523 -8.47 -10.31 22.41
C GLY A 523 -8.30 -9.04 23.28
N ARG A 524 -9.36 -8.26 23.43
CA ARG A 524 -9.35 -6.93 24.09
C ARG A 524 -8.84 -6.96 25.53
N ALA A 525 -9.12 -8.06 26.22
CA ALA A 525 -8.74 -8.29 27.60
C ALA A 525 -7.57 -9.27 27.74
N ALA A 526 -6.90 -9.66 26.65
CA ALA A 526 -5.77 -10.58 26.72
C ALA A 526 -4.60 -9.95 27.46
N ALA A 527 -4.02 -10.71 28.40
CA ALA A 527 -2.78 -10.36 29.07
C ALA A 527 -1.60 -11.19 28.55
N GLN A 528 -1.88 -12.35 27.96
CA GLN A 528 -0.92 -13.31 27.44
C GLN A 528 -1.60 -14.19 26.38
N HIS A 529 -0.80 -14.80 25.52
CA HIS A 529 -1.24 -15.72 24.48
C HIS A 529 -0.62 -17.10 24.68
N THR A 530 -1.40 -18.16 24.50
CA THR A 530 -0.89 -19.52 24.33
C THR A 530 -1.14 -19.98 22.90
N ILE A 531 -0.07 -20.22 22.16
CA ILE A 531 -0.10 -20.55 20.74
C ILE A 531 0.15 -22.05 20.59
N TYR A 532 -0.83 -22.78 20.09
CA TYR A 532 -0.74 -24.21 19.76
C TYR A 532 -0.42 -24.33 18.28
N MET A 533 0.52 -25.19 17.90
CA MET A 533 0.85 -25.45 16.49
C MET A 533 1.26 -26.90 16.26
N GLY A 534 0.75 -27.51 15.20
CA GLY A 534 1.03 -28.90 14.84
C GLY A 534 0.44 -29.29 13.49
N THR A 535 0.72 -30.51 13.02
CA THR A 535 0.19 -31.05 11.76
C THR A 535 -1.16 -31.76 11.92
N ASP A 536 -1.59 -32.02 13.16
CA ASP A 536 -2.90 -32.59 13.48
C ASP A 536 -3.88 -31.47 13.87
N GLN A 537 -4.89 -31.26 13.03
CA GLN A 537 -5.90 -30.21 13.25
C GLN A 537 -6.72 -30.44 14.52
N ASP A 538 -7.03 -31.68 14.87
CA ASP A 538 -7.87 -32.01 16.03
C ASP A 538 -7.05 -31.80 17.32
N GLU A 539 -5.77 -32.18 17.35
CA GLU A 539 -4.90 -31.89 18.50
C GLU A 539 -4.75 -30.37 18.74
N VAL A 540 -4.68 -29.57 17.68
CA VAL A 540 -4.67 -28.11 17.79
C VAL A 540 -6.03 -27.58 18.25
N ALA A 541 -7.13 -28.12 17.72
CA ALA A 541 -8.50 -27.75 18.10
C ALA A 541 -8.86 -28.12 19.54
N ASP A 542 -8.21 -29.14 20.11
CA ASP A 542 -8.40 -29.57 21.49
C ASP A 542 -7.39 -28.94 22.47
N GLY A 543 -6.39 -28.19 21.97
CA GLY A 543 -5.33 -27.61 22.81
C GLY A 543 -4.36 -28.64 23.38
N LEU A 544 -4.12 -29.71 22.63
CA LEU A 544 -3.22 -30.81 23.00
C LEU A 544 -1.90 -30.78 22.21
N ALA A 545 -1.86 -30.04 21.10
CA ALA A 545 -0.65 -29.85 20.30
C ALA A 545 0.46 -29.13 21.10
N PRO A 546 1.73 -29.20 20.65
CA PRO A 546 2.81 -28.40 21.22
C PRO A 546 2.45 -26.91 21.25
N SER A 547 2.80 -26.24 22.36
CA SER A 547 2.43 -24.85 22.57
C SER A 547 3.57 -23.97 23.04
N VAL A 548 3.53 -22.70 22.66
CA VAL A 548 4.43 -21.64 23.13
C VAL A 548 3.60 -20.52 23.75
N THR A 549 4.13 -19.87 24.78
CA THR A 549 3.51 -18.71 25.40
C THR A 549 4.17 -17.43 24.91
N SER A 550 3.37 -16.41 24.58
CA SER A 550 3.86 -15.09 24.17
C SER A 550 3.16 -13.96 24.93
N SER A 551 3.90 -12.88 25.19
CA SER A 551 3.33 -11.62 25.71
C SER A 551 3.09 -10.59 24.58
N THR A 552 3.41 -10.95 23.35
CA THR A 552 3.16 -10.13 22.15
C THR A 552 2.22 -10.89 21.22
N ASN A 553 1.53 -10.16 20.36
CA ASN A 553 0.62 -10.70 19.35
C ASN A 553 1.35 -11.24 18.11
N SER A 554 2.51 -11.85 18.31
CA SER A 554 3.38 -12.39 17.27
C SER A 554 4.14 -13.63 17.74
N LEU A 555 4.51 -14.49 16.79
CA LEU A 555 5.37 -15.64 16.98
C LEU A 555 6.32 -15.81 15.77
N ASP A 556 7.62 -15.86 16.04
CA ASP A 556 8.64 -16.20 15.05
C ASP A 556 8.73 -17.72 14.89
N LEU A 557 8.40 -18.20 13.69
CA LEU A 557 8.37 -19.62 13.37
C LEU A 557 9.76 -20.24 13.27
N SER A 558 10.84 -19.45 13.16
CA SER A 558 12.21 -19.98 13.15
C SER A 558 12.59 -20.69 14.45
N SER A 559 11.86 -20.42 15.53
CA SER A 559 11.97 -21.14 16.81
C SER A 559 11.33 -22.54 16.77
N LEU A 560 10.56 -22.85 15.73
CA LEU A 560 9.87 -24.10 15.50
C LEU A 560 10.56 -24.87 14.36
N ASP A 561 10.67 -26.18 14.51
CA ASP A 561 11.26 -27.08 13.50
C ASP A 561 10.23 -27.43 12.42
N LEU A 562 9.71 -26.41 11.72
CA LEU A 562 8.75 -26.60 10.64
C LEU A 562 9.41 -27.27 9.45
N GLN A 563 8.72 -28.22 8.81
CA GLN A 563 9.24 -28.97 7.66
C GLN A 563 8.67 -28.40 6.34
N LEU A 564 9.50 -28.40 5.29
CA LEU A 564 9.10 -27.98 3.93
C LEU A 564 8.01 -28.89 3.37
N GLY A 565 7.04 -28.31 2.64
CA GLY A 565 5.91 -29.02 2.02
C GLY A 565 4.82 -29.50 2.97
N GLU A 566 4.93 -29.21 4.27
CA GLU A 566 3.93 -29.61 5.27
C GLU A 566 2.90 -28.50 5.53
N THR A 567 1.70 -28.91 5.91
CA THR A 567 0.65 -28.00 6.39
C THR A 567 0.57 -28.04 7.91
N TYR A 568 0.62 -26.87 8.52
CA TYR A 568 0.50 -26.70 9.96
C TYR A 568 -0.83 -26.02 10.30
N TYR A 569 -1.50 -26.55 11.31
CA TYR A 569 -2.63 -25.93 11.98
C TYR A 569 -2.14 -25.22 13.23
N TRP A 570 -2.76 -24.09 13.53
CA TRP A 570 -2.43 -23.33 14.73
C TRP A 570 -3.63 -22.60 15.30
N ARG A 571 -3.56 -22.32 16.59
CA ARG A 571 -4.60 -21.63 17.35
C ARG A 571 -3.96 -20.79 18.42
N VAL A 572 -4.54 -19.62 18.69
CA VAL A 572 -4.12 -18.76 19.79
C VAL A 572 -5.22 -18.65 20.82
N ASP A 573 -4.92 -19.10 22.04
CA ASP A 573 -5.79 -18.93 23.20
C ASP A 573 -5.40 -17.65 23.94
N GLU A 574 -6.39 -16.79 24.19
CA GLU A 574 -6.23 -15.52 24.88
C GLU A 574 -6.39 -15.72 26.39
N VAL A 575 -5.36 -15.36 27.17
CA VAL A 575 -5.26 -15.68 28.60
C VAL A 575 -5.27 -14.40 29.43
N ASN A 576 -6.12 -14.36 30.45
CA ASN A 576 -6.12 -13.36 31.52
C ASN A 576 -6.73 -13.90 32.82
N GLU A 577 -5.88 -14.28 33.77
CA GLU A 577 -6.28 -14.83 35.09
C GLU A 577 -7.01 -13.83 36.01
N ALA A 578 -7.07 -12.55 35.66
CA ALA A 578 -7.80 -11.54 36.43
C ALA A 578 -9.30 -11.47 36.04
N GLU A 579 -9.68 -12.06 34.91
CA GLU A 579 -11.05 -12.05 34.37
C GLU A 579 -11.87 -13.24 34.87
N ALA A 580 -13.20 -13.14 34.81
CA ALA A 580 -14.10 -14.23 35.20
C ALA A 580 -13.95 -15.48 34.30
N VAL A 581 -13.67 -15.27 33.02
CA VAL A 581 -13.26 -16.31 32.07
C VAL A 581 -11.78 -16.09 31.77
N SER A 582 -10.93 -16.96 32.31
CA SER A 582 -9.48 -16.77 32.27
C SER A 582 -8.83 -17.17 30.95
N VAL A 583 -9.51 -18.00 30.13
CA VAL A 583 -9.01 -18.45 28.83
C VAL A 583 -10.13 -18.40 27.80
N TRP A 584 -9.86 -17.75 26.68
CA TRP A 584 -10.70 -17.75 25.49
C TRP A 584 -10.00 -18.47 24.35
N ALA A 585 -10.47 -19.68 24.03
CA ALA A 585 -9.89 -20.47 22.95
C ALA A 585 -10.16 -19.81 21.59
N GLY A 586 -9.12 -19.67 20.77
CA GLY A 586 -9.22 -19.06 19.45
C GLY A 586 -9.78 -20.00 18.38
N PRO A 587 -10.08 -19.49 17.18
CA PRO A 587 -10.31 -20.33 16.01
C PRO A 587 -9.02 -21.04 15.56
N VAL A 588 -9.18 -22.20 14.91
CA VAL A 588 -8.05 -22.91 14.28
C VAL A 588 -7.79 -22.34 12.89
N TRP A 589 -6.55 -21.94 12.66
CA TRP A 589 -6.03 -21.48 11.38
C TRP A 589 -5.06 -22.49 10.80
N SER A 590 -4.71 -22.33 9.52
CA SER A 590 -3.71 -23.16 8.86
C SER A 590 -2.73 -22.33 8.02
N LEU A 591 -1.55 -22.88 7.77
CA LEU A 591 -0.60 -22.41 6.77
C LEU A 591 0.14 -23.61 6.15
N SER A 592 0.60 -23.47 4.91
CA SER A 592 1.44 -24.47 4.24
C SER A 592 2.82 -23.89 4.01
N VAL A 593 3.84 -24.62 4.47
CA VAL A 593 5.23 -24.23 4.31
C VAL A 593 5.65 -24.47 2.86
N VAL A 594 6.48 -23.58 2.29
CA VAL A 594 7.04 -23.76 0.93
C VAL A 594 7.58 -25.17 0.71
N ASP A 595 7.40 -25.71 -0.50
CA ASP A 595 7.90 -27.04 -0.87
C ASP A 595 9.45 -27.09 -0.94
N ALA A 596 10.07 -25.95 -1.21
CA ALA A 596 11.52 -25.78 -1.31
C ALA A 596 11.94 -24.36 -0.92
N LEU A 597 13.18 -24.20 -0.43
CA LEU A 597 13.78 -22.89 -0.19
C LEU A 597 14.62 -22.46 -1.39
N THR A 598 14.38 -21.26 -1.90
CA THR A 598 15.19 -20.67 -2.97
C THR A 598 16.51 -20.15 -2.40
N VAL A 599 17.62 -20.55 -3.02
CA VAL A 599 18.94 -19.95 -2.82
C VAL A 599 19.13 -18.80 -3.81
N ASP A 600 18.78 -19.00 -5.08
CA ASP A 600 18.70 -17.97 -6.13
C ASP A 600 17.77 -18.47 -7.25
N ASP A 601 16.78 -17.68 -7.65
CA ASP A 601 15.86 -17.94 -8.77
C ASP A 601 16.24 -17.15 -10.04
N PHE A 602 17.26 -16.29 -9.93
CA PHE A 602 17.75 -15.39 -10.97
C PHE A 602 16.75 -14.35 -11.49
N ASP A 603 15.55 -14.24 -10.93
CA ASP A 603 14.49 -13.37 -11.44
C ASP A 603 14.64 -11.89 -11.03
N SER A 604 15.52 -11.58 -10.07
CA SER A 604 15.75 -10.21 -9.59
C SER A 604 16.81 -9.43 -10.37
N TYR A 605 17.61 -10.08 -11.22
CA TYR A 605 18.73 -9.44 -11.91
C TYR A 605 18.29 -8.56 -13.09
N SER A 606 19.08 -7.53 -13.41
CA SER A 606 18.80 -6.56 -14.48
C SER A 606 20.06 -6.02 -15.17
N ASN A 607 19.88 -5.19 -16.21
CA ASN A 607 20.96 -4.47 -16.89
C ASN A 607 21.64 -3.38 -16.03
N LYS A 608 21.04 -3.02 -14.89
CA LYS A 608 21.45 -1.88 -14.06
C LYS A 608 22.06 -2.34 -12.73
N SER A 609 23.01 -1.56 -12.25
CA SER A 609 23.53 -1.69 -10.87
C SER A 609 22.46 -1.22 -9.89
N PRO A 610 22.28 -1.86 -8.71
CA PRO A 610 23.14 -2.90 -8.15
C PRO A 610 22.84 -4.34 -8.60
N ASP A 611 21.83 -4.53 -9.45
CA ASP A 611 21.25 -5.84 -9.74
C ASP A 611 21.85 -6.53 -10.97
N ARG A 612 23.08 -6.22 -11.38
CA ARG A 612 23.71 -6.97 -12.47
C ARG A 612 24.16 -8.34 -11.98
N PRO A 613 23.98 -9.42 -12.75
CA PRO A 613 24.26 -10.77 -12.27
C PRO A 613 25.73 -10.98 -11.90
N PHE A 614 26.69 -10.38 -12.62
CA PHE A 614 28.12 -10.48 -12.27
C PHE A 614 28.55 -9.66 -11.04
N GLN A 615 27.67 -8.81 -10.48
CA GLN A 615 27.91 -8.11 -9.22
C GLN A 615 27.55 -8.98 -8.00
N ALA A 616 26.63 -9.93 -8.16
CA ALA A 616 26.31 -10.95 -7.15
C ALA A 616 27.11 -12.24 -7.36
N TRP A 617 27.17 -12.72 -8.60
CA TRP A 617 27.92 -13.89 -9.05
C TRP A 617 29.25 -13.47 -9.67
N LEU A 618 30.26 -13.27 -8.82
CA LEU A 618 31.58 -12.76 -9.17
C LEU A 618 32.30 -13.66 -10.17
N ASP A 619 32.51 -13.12 -11.37
CA ASP A 619 33.06 -13.86 -12.50
C ASP A 619 34.58 -13.60 -12.74
N GLY A 620 35.07 -14.02 -13.90
CA GLY A 620 36.46 -13.90 -14.30
C GLY A 620 36.88 -12.52 -14.82
N PHE A 621 35.92 -11.68 -15.24
CA PHE A 621 36.16 -10.38 -15.85
C PHE A 621 36.02 -9.23 -14.85
N GLY A 622 35.10 -9.41 -13.89
CA GLY A 622 34.78 -8.44 -12.87
C GLY A 622 34.04 -7.20 -13.40
N TYR A 623 34.02 -6.13 -12.61
CA TYR A 623 33.25 -4.93 -12.90
C TYR A 623 33.96 -3.66 -12.44
N SER A 624 33.66 -2.55 -13.11
CA SER A 624 34.18 -1.22 -12.74
C SER A 624 33.43 -0.66 -11.53
N ALA A 625 34.08 0.24 -10.79
CA ALA A 625 33.43 0.93 -9.69
C ALA A 625 32.25 1.80 -10.18
N ASP A 626 31.18 1.85 -9.40
CA ASP A 626 30.02 2.72 -9.58
C ASP A 626 29.49 3.21 -8.22
N ASP A 627 28.36 3.91 -8.22
CA ASP A 627 27.78 4.52 -7.02
C ASP A 627 27.34 3.48 -5.97
N PHE A 628 27.00 2.25 -6.38
CA PHE A 628 26.61 1.16 -5.47
C PHE A 628 27.80 0.31 -5.04
N PHE A 629 28.76 0.09 -5.96
CA PHE A 629 29.99 -0.65 -5.72
C PHE A 629 31.20 0.27 -5.94
N PRO A 630 31.61 1.06 -4.93
CA PRO A 630 32.66 2.07 -5.09
C PRO A 630 34.06 1.47 -5.28
N VAL A 631 34.21 0.16 -5.08
CA VAL A 631 35.44 -0.59 -5.30
C VAL A 631 35.24 -1.53 -6.48
N ALA A 632 36.01 -1.31 -7.55
CA ALA A 632 36.02 -2.18 -8.71
C ALA A 632 36.50 -3.59 -8.31
N TYR A 633 35.88 -4.61 -8.88
CA TYR A 633 36.31 -6.00 -8.75
C TYR A 633 37.05 -6.41 -10.03
N GLY A 634 38.30 -6.87 -9.88
CA GLY A 634 39.16 -7.18 -11.04
C GLY A 634 38.92 -8.56 -11.68
N GLY A 635 37.86 -9.26 -11.27
CA GLY A 635 37.61 -10.65 -11.67
C GLY A 635 38.45 -11.66 -10.88
N ASN A 636 37.99 -12.91 -10.82
CA ASN A 636 38.74 -14.00 -10.18
C ASN A 636 39.84 -14.61 -11.09
N GLY A 637 40.05 -14.04 -12.28
CA GLY A 637 41.09 -14.46 -13.23
C GLY A 637 40.81 -15.79 -13.92
N THR A 638 39.59 -16.33 -13.81
CA THR A 638 39.14 -17.50 -14.56
C THR A 638 38.48 -17.10 -15.89
N GLY A 639 38.11 -18.08 -16.72
CA GLY A 639 37.42 -17.83 -18.00
C GLY A 639 35.91 -17.65 -17.90
N ALA A 640 35.36 -17.44 -16.69
CA ALA A 640 33.93 -17.28 -16.46
C ALA A 640 33.44 -15.89 -16.85
N GLY A 641 32.35 -15.82 -17.60
CA GLY A 641 31.59 -14.59 -17.85
C GLY A 641 30.13 -14.80 -17.50
N ILE A 642 29.57 -13.93 -16.68
CA ILE A 642 28.17 -14.00 -16.25
C ILE A 642 27.34 -12.93 -16.95
N GLY A 643 26.21 -13.35 -17.53
CA GLY A 643 25.35 -12.50 -18.36
C GLY A 643 25.77 -12.45 -19.83
N HIS A 644 24.85 -12.05 -20.68
CA HIS A 644 25.12 -11.73 -22.07
C HIS A 644 25.99 -10.48 -22.19
N ASP A 645 26.89 -10.46 -23.17
CA ASP A 645 27.63 -9.24 -23.53
C ASP A 645 26.70 -8.27 -24.26
N ILE A 646 26.21 -7.24 -23.57
CA ILE A 646 25.32 -6.23 -24.15
C ILE A 646 26.07 -4.98 -24.63
N TRP A 647 27.39 -4.94 -24.47
CA TRP A 647 28.22 -3.74 -24.72
C TRP A 647 29.04 -3.83 -25.99
N SER A 648 29.47 -5.02 -26.40
CA SER A 648 30.25 -5.17 -27.62
C SER A 648 29.36 -5.09 -28.86
N LEU A 649 29.68 -4.18 -29.79
CA LEU A 649 28.99 -4.05 -31.09
C LEU A 649 28.94 -5.35 -31.92
N SER A 650 29.84 -6.29 -31.65
CA SER A 650 29.88 -7.61 -32.31
C SER A 650 29.02 -8.67 -31.62
N SER A 651 28.51 -8.39 -30.43
CA SER A 651 27.67 -9.32 -29.68
C SER A 651 26.28 -9.42 -30.31
N PRO A 652 25.68 -10.61 -30.40
CA PRO A 652 24.28 -10.76 -30.79
C PRO A 652 23.29 -10.15 -29.79
N HIS A 653 23.75 -9.79 -28.59
CA HIS A 653 22.94 -9.17 -27.53
C HIS A 653 23.27 -7.68 -27.32
N TYR A 654 24.02 -7.06 -28.25
CA TYR A 654 24.34 -5.63 -28.16
C TYR A 654 23.07 -4.78 -27.98
N ASP A 655 23.06 -3.92 -26.96
CA ASP A 655 21.91 -3.07 -26.60
C ASP A 655 20.63 -3.86 -26.23
N GLY A 656 20.80 -5.10 -25.75
CA GLY A 656 19.73 -5.99 -25.31
C GLY A 656 19.73 -6.27 -23.80
N GLU A 657 19.23 -7.44 -23.42
CA GLU A 657 19.17 -7.89 -22.01
C GLU A 657 20.39 -8.74 -21.63
N ILE A 658 20.88 -8.52 -20.41
CA ILE A 658 22.00 -9.28 -19.83
C ILE A 658 21.58 -10.68 -19.39
N MET A 659 20.32 -10.86 -18.99
CA MET A 659 19.75 -12.15 -18.60
C MET A 659 19.08 -12.85 -19.79
N GLU A 660 19.03 -14.18 -19.78
CA GLU A 660 18.35 -14.95 -20.81
C GLU A 660 16.86 -15.09 -20.49
N THR A 661 16.00 -14.50 -21.30
CA THR A 661 14.54 -14.45 -21.09
C THR A 661 13.75 -15.37 -22.03
N SER A 662 14.39 -15.97 -23.04
CA SER A 662 13.73 -16.83 -24.03
C SER A 662 13.82 -18.32 -23.69
N SER A 663 14.79 -18.69 -22.86
CA SER A 663 15.08 -20.07 -22.48
C SER A 663 15.11 -20.20 -20.96
N THR A 664 13.95 -20.19 -20.32
CA THR A 664 13.79 -20.23 -18.85
C THR A 664 13.21 -21.56 -18.39
N LEU A 665 13.37 -21.89 -17.11
CA LEU A 665 12.66 -23.02 -16.50
C LEU A 665 11.17 -22.69 -16.39
N SER A 666 10.30 -23.71 -16.38
CA SER A 666 8.87 -23.47 -16.26
C SER A 666 8.55 -22.77 -14.94
N GLY A 667 7.99 -21.56 -15.01
CA GLY A 667 7.65 -20.76 -13.83
C GLY A 667 8.67 -19.70 -13.46
N SER A 668 9.84 -19.68 -14.11
CA SER A 668 10.89 -18.64 -14.00
C SER A 668 10.76 -17.61 -15.14
N GLY A 669 11.08 -16.35 -14.83
CA GLY A 669 11.05 -15.22 -15.76
C GLY A 669 12.34 -15.04 -16.57
N GLN A 670 13.49 -15.44 -16.01
CA GLN A 670 14.80 -15.37 -16.67
C GLN A 670 15.80 -16.40 -16.10
N SER A 671 16.82 -16.71 -16.88
CA SER A 671 17.92 -17.60 -16.47
C SER A 671 19.27 -16.91 -16.62
N MET A 672 20.24 -17.29 -15.79
CA MET A 672 21.60 -16.73 -15.82
C MET A 672 22.44 -17.37 -16.93
N PRO A 673 22.94 -16.58 -17.91
CA PRO A 673 23.97 -17.04 -18.83
C PRO A 673 25.30 -17.19 -18.12
N PHE A 674 25.85 -18.40 -18.10
CA PHE A 674 27.20 -18.70 -17.64
C PHE A 674 28.08 -19.13 -18.83
N TYR A 675 28.84 -18.16 -19.35
CA TYR A 675 29.88 -18.40 -20.35
C TYR A 675 31.17 -18.87 -19.69
N TYR A 676 31.85 -19.82 -20.32
CA TYR A 676 33.12 -20.34 -19.82
C TYR A 676 34.13 -20.58 -20.94
N GLY A 677 35.41 -20.40 -20.62
CA GLY A 677 36.51 -20.58 -21.56
C GLY A 677 37.86 -20.79 -20.88
N ASN A 678 38.33 -22.03 -20.79
CA ASN A 678 39.55 -22.43 -20.10
C ASN A 678 40.81 -22.28 -20.98
N SER A 679 40.87 -21.24 -21.83
CA SER A 679 42.01 -20.98 -22.71
C SER A 679 43.21 -20.48 -21.91
N GLY A 680 44.16 -21.36 -21.57
CA GLY A 680 45.32 -21.04 -20.75
C GLY A 680 45.15 -21.31 -19.25
N GLY A 681 43.99 -21.80 -18.84
CA GLY A 681 43.67 -22.26 -17.48
C GLY A 681 43.07 -23.67 -17.47
N THR A 682 42.57 -24.12 -16.32
CA THR A 682 41.88 -25.42 -16.19
C THR A 682 40.43 -25.30 -15.75
N VAL A 683 39.99 -24.07 -15.41
CA VAL A 683 38.72 -23.81 -14.75
C VAL A 683 38.16 -22.45 -15.12
N SER A 684 36.83 -22.38 -15.23
CA SER A 684 36.02 -21.17 -15.26
C SER A 684 35.03 -21.28 -14.11
N GLU A 685 35.00 -20.30 -13.23
CA GLU A 685 34.20 -20.34 -12.01
C GLU A 685 33.58 -18.97 -11.73
N THR A 686 32.30 -18.97 -11.35
CA THR A 686 31.65 -17.80 -10.74
C THR A 686 31.38 -18.07 -9.26
N GLN A 687 31.44 -17.05 -8.42
CA GLN A 687 31.32 -17.15 -6.96
C GLN A 687 30.26 -16.19 -6.43
N HIS A 688 29.32 -16.71 -5.64
CA HIS A 688 28.36 -15.92 -4.87
C HIS A 688 28.74 -15.99 -3.39
N THR A 689 28.90 -14.82 -2.76
CA THR A 689 29.09 -14.69 -1.30
C THR A 689 27.79 -14.27 -0.64
N PHE A 690 27.38 -14.97 0.42
CA PHE A 690 26.19 -14.60 1.20
C PHE A 690 26.58 -13.60 2.28
N ALA A 691 25.93 -12.43 2.28
CA ALA A 691 26.17 -11.39 3.29
C ALA A 691 25.85 -11.89 4.71
N VAL A 692 24.84 -12.75 4.84
CA VAL A 692 24.50 -13.48 6.06
C VAL A 692 24.74 -14.97 5.80
N PRO A 693 25.52 -15.67 6.65
CA PRO A 693 25.69 -17.11 6.50
C PRO A 693 24.35 -17.85 6.53
N GLN A 694 24.15 -18.78 5.60
CA GLN A 694 22.91 -19.55 5.47
C GLN A 694 22.99 -20.90 6.18
N ASP A 695 21.88 -21.34 6.76
CA ASP A 695 21.68 -22.71 7.24
C ASP A 695 20.79 -23.47 6.25
N TRP A 696 21.39 -24.39 5.50
CA TRP A 696 20.70 -25.19 4.49
C TRP A 696 20.02 -26.44 5.05
N THR A 697 19.93 -26.58 6.37
CA THR A 697 19.17 -27.66 7.04
C THR A 697 17.79 -27.21 7.52
N VAL A 698 17.51 -25.89 7.47
CA VAL A 698 16.20 -25.32 7.79
C VAL A 698 15.10 -25.98 6.97
N GLY A 699 13.95 -26.21 7.57
CA GLY A 699 12.85 -26.84 6.85
C GLY A 699 13.00 -28.36 6.67
N GLY A 700 14.01 -28.97 7.29
CA GLY A 700 14.34 -30.37 7.04
C GLY A 700 14.93 -30.61 5.64
N ALA A 701 15.49 -29.58 5.01
CA ALA A 701 16.13 -29.68 3.71
C ALA A 701 17.27 -30.71 3.71
N LYS A 702 17.30 -31.54 2.66
CA LYS A 702 18.27 -32.63 2.47
C LYS A 702 19.01 -32.56 1.15
N THR A 703 18.44 -31.90 0.14
CA THR A 703 18.98 -31.90 -1.21
C THR A 703 19.05 -30.49 -1.77
N LEU A 704 20.21 -30.11 -2.30
CA LEU A 704 20.37 -28.94 -3.16
C LEU A 704 20.07 -29.34 -4.60
N VAL A 705 19.16 -28.64 -5.26
CA VAL A 705 18.82 -28.82 -6.68
C VAL A 705 19.29 -27.60 -7.46
N ILE A 706 19.97 -27.83 -8.57
CA ILE A 706 20.41 -26.78 -9.50
C ILE A 706 19.85 -27.11 -10.88
N ALA A 707 19.03 -26.23 -11.45
CA ALA A 707 18.59 -26.39 -12.84
C ALA A 707 19.65 -25.82 -13.78
N PHE A 708 20.00 -26.60 -14.81
CA PHE A 708 20.92 -26.13 -15.84
C PHE A 708 20.50 -26.59 -17.23
N ARG A 709 20.86 -25.79 -18.24
CA ARG A 709 20.62 -26.08 -19.65
C ARG A 709 21.87 -25.81 -20.48
N GLY A 710 22.30 -26.81 -21.22
CA GLY A 710 23.54 -26.77 -22.02
C GLY A 710 23.35 -26.36 -23.47
N THR A 711 24.46 -26.26 -24.21
CA THR A 711 24.47 -26.08 -25.67
C THR A 711 25.32 -27.16 -26.34
N VAL A 712 25.00 -27.53 -27.58
CA VAL A 712 25.54 -28.73 -28.25
C VAL A 712 27.07 -28.81 -28.34
N ASP A 713 27.75 -27.66 -28.36
CA ASP A 713 29.20 -27.55 -28.51
C ASP A 713 29.95 -27.50 -27.17
N ASN A 714 29.23 -27.55 -26.04
CA ASN A 714 29.82 -27.50 -24.70
C ASN A 714 30.84 -28.63 -24.45
N THR A 715 31.86 -28.32 -23.67
CA THR A 715 32.93 -29.24 -23.27
C THR A 715 33.25 -29.07 -21.79
N GLY A 716 33.98 -30.01 -21.20
CA GLY A 716 34.33 -29.95 -19.78
C GLY A 716 33.30 -30.64 -18.86
N SER A 717 33.46 -30.41 -17.56
CA SER A 717 32.66 -31.02 -16.50
C SER A 717 32.16 -29.95 -15.53
N LEU A 718 30.83 -29.83 -15.40
CA LEU A 718 30.20 -28.92 -14.45
C LEU A 718 30.49 -29.37 -13.01
N TYR A 719 30.64 -28.42 -12.10
CA TYR A 719 30.75 -28.66 -10.67
C TYR A 719 30.19 -27.45 -9.89
N VAL A 720 29.92 -27.66 -8.61
CA VAL A 720 29.73 -26.58 -7.64
C VAL A 720 30.73 -26.66 -6.51
N LYS A 721 30.99 -25.54 -5.84
CA LYS A 721 31.65 -25.52 -4.54
C LYS A 721 30.74 -24.92 -3.49
N ILE A 722 30.65 -25.58 -2.34
CA ILE A 722 29.95 -25.09 -1.16
C ILE A 722 31.00 -24.88 -0.07
N ASN A 723 31.21 -23.63 0.38
CA ASN A 723 32.33 -23.26 1.28
C ASN A 723 33.66 -23.90 0.83
N ASN A 724 34.02 -23.71 -0.44
CA ASN A 724 35.21 -24.25 -1.10
C ASN A 724 35.28 -25.80 -1.24
N THR A 725 34.25 -26.54 -0.80
CA THR A 725 34.16 -27.98 -0.97
C THR A 725 33.54 -28.30 -2.32
N LYS A 726 34.31 -28.92 -3.21
CA LYS A 726 33.91 -29.18 -4.60
C LYS A 726 33.07 -30.46 -4.73
N VAL A 727 31.92 -30.32 -5.36
CA VAL A 727 31.03 -31.41 -5.78
C VAL A 727 30.95 -31.38 -7.30
N THR A 728 31.42 -32.44 -7.95
CA THR A 728 31.37 -32.57 -9.42
C THR A 728 30.02 -33.13 -9.85
N PHE A 729 29.48 -32.63 -10.96
CA PHE A 729 28.26 -33.20 -11.57
C PHE A 729 28.47 -34.68 -11.86
N ASP A 730 27.61 -35.51 -11.28
CA ASP A 730 27.70 -36.97 -11.26
C ASP A 730 26.73 -37.65 -12.23
N GLY A 731 25.91 -36.87 -12.95
CA GLY A 731 25.05 -37.34 -14.01
C GLY A 731 25.78 -37.64 -15.33
N ASP A 732 25.01 -37.85 -16.40
CA ASP A 732 25.56 -38.09 -17.73
C ASP A 732 26.38 -36.88 -18.21
N ALA A 733 27.68 -37.07 -18.47
CA ALA A 733 28.58 -36.00 -18.93
C ALA A 733 28.11 -35.32 -20.23
N SER A 734 27.22 -35.94 -21.01
CA SER A 734 26.61 -35.31 -22.18
C SER A 734 25.51 -34.30 -21.84
N SER A 735 25.00 -34.24 -20.60
CA SER A 735 23.94 -33.31 -20.20
C SER A 735 24.31 -31.85 -20.39
N ILE A 736 25.57 -31.48 -20.16
CA ILE A 736 26.05 -30.11 -20.43
C ILE A 736 25.98 -29.76 -21.93
N ARG A 737 25.77 -30.74 -22.82
CA ARG A 737 25.61 -30.54 -24.28
C ARG A 737 24.16 -30.52 -24.74
N ARG A 738 23.18 -30.64 -23.84
CA ARG A 738 21.77 -30.78 -24.22
C ARG A 738 21.05 -29.44 -24.03
N PRO A 739 20.34 -28.94 -25.06
CA PRO A 739 19.51 -27.74 -24.95
C PRO A 739 18.15 -28.01 -24.27
N ILE A 740 18.17 -28.81 -23.21
CA ILE A 740 17.02 -29.14 -22.36
C ILE A 740 17.40 -28.89 -20.90
N TRP A 741 16.43 -28.49 -20.08
CA TRP A 741 16.63 -28.34 -18.65
C TRP A 741 16.94 -29.69 -17.99
N THR A 742 17.99 -29.70 -17.18
CA THR A 742 18.41 -30.83 -16.35
C THR A 742 18.46 -30.36 -14.92
N LEU A 743 17.80 -31.11 -14.02
CA LEU A 743 17.88 -30.86 -12.59
C LEU A 743 19.03 -31.69 -12.00
N TRP A 744 19.99 -31.01 -11.37
CA TRP A 744 21.07 -31.64 -10.65
C TRP A 744 20.78 -31.65 -9.16
N ALA A 745 20.45 -32.82 -8.62
CA ALA A 745 20.24 -33.03 -7.20
C ALA A 745 21.55 -33.43 -6.50
N ILE A 746 21.89 -32.73 -5.41
CA ILE A 746 23.08 -32.94 -4.59
C ILE A 746 22.61 -33.21 -3.15
N ASP A 747 22.89 -34.41 -2.64
CA ASP A 747 22.66 -34.74 -1.24
C ASP A 747 23.57 -33.89 -0.33
N LEU A 748 22.97 -33.05 0.52
CA LEU A 748 23.69 -32.17 1.42
C LEU A 748 24.59 -32.96 2.40
N ALA A 749 24.15 -34.16 2.82
CA ALA A 749 24.94 -35.01 3.70
C ALA A 749 26.20 -35.58 3.00
N ALA A 750 26.19 -35.66 1.66
CA ALA A 750 27.30 -36.18 0.87
C ALA A 750 28.37 -35.12 0.53
N ILE A 751 28.11 -33.82 0.76
CA ILE A 751 29.06 -32.74 0.45
C ILE A 751 30.35 -32.86 1.29
N GLY A 752 30.26 -33.39 2.52
CA GLY A 752 31.43 -33.63 3.38
C GLY A 752 31.95 -32.38 4.11
N THR A 753 31.16 -31.31 4.16
CA THR A 753 31.38 -30.10 4.97
C THR A 753 30.12 -29.73 5.74
N SER A 754 30.20 -28.78 6.67
CA SER A 754 29.00 -28.28 7.35
C SER A 754 28.14 -27.46 6.38
N VAL A 755 26.83 -27.75 6.39
CA VAL A 755 25.82 -27.03 5.60
C VAL A 755 24.97 -26.07 6.43
N THR A 756 25.30 -25.86 7.70
CA THR A 756 24.57 -24.97 8.61
C THR A 756 25.15 -23.55 8.71
N ASN A 757 26.20 -23.25 7.93
CA ASN A 757 26.88 -21.95 7.93
C ASN A 757 27.57 -21.72 6.58
N ILE A 758 26.77 -21.68 5.52
CA ILE A 758 27.23 -21.45 4.15
C ILE A 758 27.43 -19.96 3.94
N THR A 759 28.67 -19.56 3.66
CA THR A 759 29.02 -18.16 3.36
C THR A 759 29.28 -17.94 1.88
N GLU A 760 29.53 -19.01 1.14
CA GLU A 760 29.91 -18.93 -0.27
C GLU A 760 29.47 -20.17 -1.05
N MET A 761 28.97 -19.94 -2.26
CA MET A 761 28.71 -20.94 -3.29
C MET A 761 29.43 -20.55 -4.58
N ALA A 762 29.96 -21.53 -5.31
CA ALA A 762 30.53 -21.31 -6.64
C ALA A 762 29.97 -22.32 -7.64
N ILE A 763 29.82 -21.89 -8.90
CA ILE A 763 29.47 -22.76 -10.03
C ILE A 763 30.62 -22.67 -11.03
N GLY A 764 31.09 -23.82 -11.53
CA GLY A 764 32.22 -23.82 -12.45
C GLY A 764 32.27 -25.00 -13.39
N VAL A 765 33.15 -24.88 -14.40
CA VAL A 765 33.40 -25.92 -15.40
C VAL A 765 34.89 -26.26 -15.44
N ASP A 766 35.21 -27.53 -15.15
CA ASP A 766 36.54 -28.09 -15.31
C ASP A 766 36.83 -28.51 -16.76
N GLY A 767 38.09 -28.44 -17.14
CA GLY A 767 38.61 -29.13 -18.31
C GLY A 767 39.59 -28.27 -19.08
N GLY A 768 40.75 -28.82 -19.44
CA GLY A 768 41.73 -28.12 -20.27
C GLY A 768 41.11 -27.75 -21.61
N SER A 769 41.13 -26.46 -21.95
CA SER A 769 40.50 -25.91 -23.16
C SER A 769 38.98 -26.10 -23.24
N ALA A 770 38.30 -26.40 -22.12
CA ALA A 770 36.84 -26.44 -22.10
C ALA A 770 36.28 -25.04 -22.39
N SER A 771 35.23 -24.96 -23.21
CA SER A 771 34.55 -23.73 -23.55
C SER A 771 33.09 -23.97 -23.88
N GLY A 772 32.24 -22.96 -23.65
CA GLY A 772 30.84 -22.99 -24.00
C GLY A 772 29.98 -22.03 -23.18
N MET A 773 28.69 -22.33 -23.11
CA MET A 773 27.70 -21.60 -22.32
C MET A 773 26.71 -22.58 -21.69
N VAL A 774 26.45 -22.41 -20.40
CA VAL A 774 25.36 -23.09 -19.68
C VAL A 774 24.41 -22.01 -19.16
N LEU A 775 23.11 -22.23 -19.28
CA LEU A 775 22.11 -21.43 -18.55
C LEU A 775 21.89 -22.08 -17.20
N ILE A 776 21.90 -21.29 -16.13
CA ILE A 776 21.56 -21.72 -14.77
C ILE A 776 20.26 -21.02 -14.38
N ASP A 777 19.38 -21.75 -13.75
CA ASP A 777 18.10 -21.26 -13.25
C ASP A 777 17.76 -22.04 -11.97
N ASP A 778 16.87 -21.51 -11.14
CA ASP A 778 16.36 -22.15 -9.91
C ASP A 778 17.36 -23.01 -9.12
N ILE A 779 18.07 -22.39 -8.17
CA ILE A 779 18.86 -23.07 -7.15
C ILE A 779 18.01 -23.21 -5.89
N GLN A 780 17.68 -24.44 -5.50
CA GLN A 780 16.68 -24.69 -4.45
C GLN A 780 17.10 -25.78 -3.47
N LEU A 781 16.61 -25.70 -2.24
CA LEU A 781 16.77 -26.70 -1.19
C LEU A 781 15.46 -27.45 -0.94
N HIS A 782 15.50 -28.77 -1.03
CA HIS A 782 14.32 -29.64 -0.96
C HIS A 782 14.39 -30.61 0.22
N PRO A 783 13.25 -30.97 0.86
CA PRO A 783 13.20 -31.90 2.00
C PRO A 783 13.38 -33.36 1.59
N GLU A 784 13.10 -33.68 0.32
CA GLU A 784 13.22 -35.02 -0.23
C GLU A 784 14.67 -35.33 -0.63
N SER A 785 15.09 -36.57 -0.43
CA SER A 785 16.30 -37.09 -1.05
C SER A 785 15.95 -37.56 -2.46
N PHE A 786 16.25 -36.76 -3.48
CA PHE A 786 16.06 -37.19 -4.86
C PHE A 786 17.08 -38.29 -5.20
N SER A 787 16.60 -39.43 -5.72
CA SER A 787 17.50 -40.36 -6.40
C SER A 787 17.85 -39.77 -7.76
N VAL A 788 19.14 -39.63 -8.08
CA VAL A 788 19.65 -39.18 -9.38
C VAL A 788 18.85 -39.85 -10.49
N PRO A 789 18.09 -39.11 -11.33
CA PRO A 789 17.35 -39.74 -12.41
C PRO A 789 18.34 -40.40 -13.35
N THR A 790 18.24 -41.73 -13.47
CA THR A 790 18.90 -42.44 -14.57
C THR A 790 18.35 -41.87 -15.88
N SER A 791 19.22 -41.71 -16.87
CA SER A 791 19.11 -40.86 -18.06
C SER A 791 17.89 -41.00 -18.99
N SER A 792 16.78 -41.61 -18.57
CA SER A 792 15.54 -41.81 -19.35
C SER A 792 14.32 -41.05 -18.84
N ASP A 793 14.31 -40.52 -17.60
CA ASP A 793 13.03 -40.21 -16.93
C ASP A 793 12.71 -38.73 -16.72
N ILE A 794 13.40 -37.79 -17.39
CA ILE A 794 12.99 -36.38 -17.38
C ILE A 794 12.11 -36.09 -18.60
N THR A 795 10.85 -36.49 -18.51
CA THR A 795 9.74 -35.71 -19.10
C THR A 795 9.10 -34.94 -17.97
N THR A 796 8.99 -33.64 -18.13
CA THR A 796 8.26 -32.71 -17.25
C THR A 796 6.94 -33.32 -16.74
N PRO A 797 6.64 -33.27 -15.43
CA PRO A 797 5.26 -33.37 -14.97
C PRO A 797 4.52 -32.12 -15.48
N GLY A 798 3.75 -32.23 -16.56
CA GLY A 798 3.01 -31.07 -17.08
C GLY A 798 2.50 -31.11 -18.51
N ASP A 799 2.86 -32.10 -19.35
CA ASP A 799 2.24 -32.27 -20.68
C ASP A 799 1.25 -33.45 -20.67
N ALA A 800 0.10 -33.24 -20.03
CA ALA A 800 -1.14 -34.01 -20.23
C ALA A 800 -2.38 -33.15 -19.96
#